data_AF-A0A2E9T9Y4-F1
#
_entry.id   AF-A0A2E9T9Y4-F1
#
_cell.length_a   1.000
_cell.length_b   1.000
_cell.length_c   1.000
_cell.angle_alpha   90.00
_cell.angle_beta   90.00
_cell.angle_gamma   90.00
#
_symmetry.space_group_name_H-M   'P 1'
#
loop_
_entity.id
_entity.type
_entity.pdbx_description
1 polymer ?
#
loop_
_entity_poly.entity_id
_entity_poly.type
_entity_poly.pdbx_seq_one_letter_code
_entity_poly.pdbx_strand_id
1 'polypeptide(L)'
;MDSHSLAAVRRVSSPRLMSWRRSTWWIRIGLMAAVIGLLGATVAWVVDHSALTHAFATVGNRPWLVVGFVIGYTAAFWLRAEAWRLLLPGLGRIASYSALQTSLFANHLLPVKAGEIARPYVATARGIPAPRAVSTSLVARLLDYLVLFFLAAVLIPFAPSSPVGGDAGLLVSGLFLALGAGSVVALRRLPVPERVPAAARPLWTSLKQSLDEISTRQAVGALLLTIPAWMLESVALLATVHAVGGDISVQAAIAVTSFTLLFQVFHFAPGGIGVYEASMTGALGLYGFSVEDALMIAVVTHGLKFGYSYTFAAVFAAYEVFRALPFGKSSVADADGECDGHASRLEIVAARAWNVLNEGKPFTPVFAANTLLFLSIPSLADAGYWARAAIAGIAIIPLGVVFYRFDFPLWLRTALWSFLFLFIALFKTADLVAVGVSLGLYLGFTIILWGSVYYHLRIGMPWTNFTRFWRLVLENPDPTSGNFLEQTPKFLLMILMFGYVMDGPSIASVAAVEGFILFVGIAALLLHQWFFTWVPALPSTPLRGTGPTPSRSARRVIAIVIDGCRADRLREAHTPFIDSLRHEGTEYTDMRTVYPARTVTAFSSMLTGAPPAVHGMKSNFVPNLGVKCESVFDVLEQGGEKGRLVGIAHLVDAFGEDRVSTVSAVNHNDEIDHALVRQAKRVMREEDPDLLVLQLLSVDQTGHARGSYNREYLDKIEITDRIIEDFVGWCEREGYMDDATLVISSDHGQGIGIGGHGHLTESERRVPCIFQGTGVQKGRVVGETRHLTDVAPTLLHLLGKRPPVQSVGRDLLDSTNDAEVSDGPVAVLIPAFNEAANLPGTLSRVPRTEVPDLHVIVVDDGSSDDTAAVARRCGAETVVRHERNRGLGAALRTALHTARDMNARAAVYLDADGEYDPVEISLLLADIEAGRADYVLGTRGRGGSEGQRIGRYLGNRVFTALLNLAAGRRIRDGQTGFRAFSRRAIQVAEISHDYNYAQVLTLDLLRKGMRMSEVPITWRRRRRGNSFIGWQYLWRVPVGMARELWTA
;
A
#
# COMPACT_ATOMS: atom_id res chain seq x y z
N MET A 1 -42.76 -9.88 -14.17
CA MET A 1 -42.70 -10.81 -13.02
C MET A 1 -42.87 -10.00 -11.75
N ASP A 2 -43.69 -10.50 -10.82
CA ASP A 2 -44.33 -9.76 -9.73
C ASP A 2 -43.40 -9.06 -8.73
N SER A 3 -43.90 -7.94 -8.21
CA SER A 3 -43.32 -7.01 -7.23
C SER A 3 -42.96 -7.63 -5.86
N HIS A 4 -43.30 -8.90 -5.62
CA HIS A 4 -42.91 -9.65 -4.44
C HIS A 4 -41.51 -10.29 -4.53
N SER A 5 -40.89 -10.35 -5.72
CA SER A 5 -39.54 -10.91 -5.91
C SER A 5 -38.39 -9.97 -5.53
N LEU A 6 -38.63 -8.65 -5.53
CA LEU A 6 -37.62 -7.63 -5.21
C LEU A 6 -37.33 -7.47 -3.70
N ALA A 7 -38.19 -8.01 -2.83
CA ALA A 7 -38.01 -7.92 -1.38
C ALA A 7 -37.05 -8.98 -0.80
N ALA A 8 -36.84 -10.11 -1.49
CA ALA A 8 -36.03 -11.21 -0.99
C ALA A 8 -34.51 -10.97 -1.11
N VAL A 9 -34.07 -10.08 -2.02
CA VAL A 9 -32.65 -9.78 -2.25
C VAL A 9 -32.09 -8.76 -1.24
N ARG A 10 -32.94 -8.06 -0.47
CA ARG A 10 -32.51 -7.02 0.49
C ARG A 10 -32.10 -7.51 1.89
N ARG A 11 -32.09 -8.82 2.19
CA ARG A 11 -31.79 -9.36 3.55
C ARG A 11 -30.68 -10.42 3.59
N VAL A 12 -29.55 -10.17 2.94
CA VAL A 12 -28.28 -10.89 3.24
C VAL A 12 -27.18 -9.90 3.62
N SER A 13 -27.46 -9.00 4.56
CA SER A 13 -26.42 -8.35 5.35
C SER A 13 -26.47 -8.98 6.75
N SER A 14 -25.56 -9.91 7.02
CA SER A 14 -25.52 -10.62 8.30
C SER A 14 -25.29 -9.62 9.45
N PRO A 15 -26.17 -9.51 10.46
CA PRO A 15 -25.98 -8.61 11.60
C PRO A 15 -24.80 -9.01 12.51
N ARG A 16 -24.18 -10.18 12.29
CA ARG A 16 -23.15 -10.75 13.15
C ARG A 16 -21.73 -10.24 12.86
N LEU A 17 -21.46 -9.71 11.67
CA LEU A 17 -20.18 -9.01 11.38
C LEU A 17 -20.05 -7.66 12.11
N MET A 18 -21.17 -7.08 12.58
CA MET A 18 -21.19 -5.84 13.35
C MET A 18 -20.74 -6.01 14.81
N SER A 19 -20.92 -7.19 15.44
CA SER A 19 -20.53 -7.38 16.85
C SER A 19 -19.02 -7.57 17.01
N TRP A 20 -18.36 -8.21 16.04
CA TRP A 20 -16.90 -8.36 16.02
C TRP A 20 -16.19 -7.02 15.69
N ARG A 21 -16.79 -6.20 14.81
CA ARG A 21 -16.34 -4.83 14.45
C ARG A 21 -16.22 -3.86 15.63
N ARG A 22 -17.03 -4.03 16.69
CA ARG A 22 -16.93 -3.19 17.90
C ARG A 22 -15.75 -3.57 18.79
N SER A 23 -15.29 -4.82 18.76
CA SER A 23 -14.24 -5.31 19.68
C SER A 23 -12.83 -4.80 19.33
N THR A 24 -12.50 -4.63 18.05
CA THR A 24 -11.20 -4.11 17.59
C THR A 24 -11.12 -2.59 17.62
N TRP A 25 -12.27 -1.91 17.60
CA TRP A 25 -12.37 -0.45 17.71
C TRP A 25 -11.84 0.05 19.06
N TRP A 26 -12.20 -0.61 20.16
CA TRP A 26 -11.72 -0.27 21.50
C TRP A 26 -10.22 -0.53 21.70
N ILE A 27 -9.69 -1.58 21.06
CA ILE A 27 -8.25 -1.89 21.10
C ILE A 27 -7.45 -0.82 20.35
N ARG A 28 -7.95 -0.36 19.18
CA ARG A 28 -7.32 0.71 18.39
C ARG A 28 -7.38 2.08 19.08
N ILE A 29 -8.51 2.39 19.72
CA ILE A 29 -8.64 3.60 20.56
C ILE A 29 -7.72 3.51 21.77
N GLY A 30 -7.63 2.35 22.44
CA GLY A 30 -6.75 2.13 23.58
C GLY A 30 -5.26 2.31 23.23
N LEU A 31 -4.82 1.78 22.09
CA LEU A 31 -3.46 1.97 21.58
C LEU A 31 -3.18 3.44 21.22
N MET A 32 -4.12 4.14 20.60
CA MET A 32 -3.97 5.56 20.27
C MET A 32 -3.95 6.45 21.52
N ALA A 33 -4.81 6.18 22.49
CA ALA A 33 -4.81 6.86 23.78
C ALA A 33 -3.51 6.59 24.56
N ALA A 34 -2.94 5.39 24.45
CA ALA A 34 -1.65 5.07 25.01
C ALA A 34 -0.51 5.82 24.31
N VAL A 35 -0.52 5.95 22.98
CA VAL A 35 0.48 6.73 22.24
C VAL A 35 0.37 8.24 22.54
N ILE A 36 -0.84 8.80 22.55
CA ILE A 36 -1.08 10.22 22.92
C ILE A 36 -0.71 10.43 24.39
N GLY A 37 -1.03 9.49 25.28
CA GLY A 37 -0.64 9.51 26.68
C GLY A 37 0.88 9.43 26.86
N LEU A 38 1.58 8.62 26.07
CA LEU A 38 3.04 8.53 26.08
C LEU A 38 3.69 9.82 25.54
N LEU A 39 3.12 10.42 24.49
CA LEU A 39 3.58 11.69 23.93
C LEU A 39 3.38 12.84 24.94
N GLY A 40 2.22 12.89 25.59
CA GLY A 40 1.91 13.85 26.65
C GLY A 40 2.81 13.67 27.88
N ALA A 41 3.07 12.42 28.28
CA ALA A 41 4.00 12.10 29.36
C ALA A 41 5.46 12.45 29.02
N THR A 42 5.86 12.31 27.75
CA THR A 42 7.21 12.67 27.26
C THR A 42 7.45 14.17 27.33
N VAL A 43 6.49 14.97 26.85
CA VAL A 43 6.55 16.44 26.91
C VAL A 43 6.53 16.93 28.36
N ALA A 44 5.81 16.24 29.24
CA ALA A 44 5.79 16.52 30.67
C ALA A 44 7.07 16.08 31.41
N TRP A 45 7.92 15.25 30.81
CA TRP A 45 9.12 14.69 31.45
C TRP A 45 10.43 15.39 31.04
N VAL A 46 10.52 15.89 29.80
CA VAL A 46 11.76 16.50 29.26
C VAL A 46 11.83 18.01 29.48
N VAL A 47 10.68 18.67 29.49
CA VAL A 47 10.59 20.10 29.73
C VAL A 47 10.18 20.28 31.17
N ASP A 48 10.90 21.09 31.95
CA ASP A 48 10.33 21.58 33.21
C ASP A 48 9.06 22.35 32.85
N HIS A 49 7.95 21.64 32.96
CA HIS A 49 6.65 22.10 32.51
C HIS A 49 6.27 23.36 33.26
N SER A 50 6.73 23.49 34.51
CA SER A 50 6.52 24.69 35.33
C SER A 50 7.30 25.87 34.77
N ALA A 51 8.58 25.72 34.41
CA ALA A 51 9.40 26.79 33.86
C ALA A 51 8.93 27.25 32.47
N LEU A 52 8.59 26.31 31.57
CA LEU A 52 8.18 26.65 30.20
C LEU A 52 6.76 27.24 30.16
N THR A 53 5.82 26.67 30.93
CA THR A 53 4.48 27.27 31.07
C THR A 53 4.54 28.62 31.78
N HIS A 54 5.40 28.78 32.78
CA HIS A 54 5.63 30.07 33.44
C HIS A 54 6.24 31.09 32.48
N ALA A 55 7.19 30.71 31.61
CA ALA A 55 7.78 31.60 30.62
C ALA A 55 6.76 32.06 29.55
N PHE A 56 6.00 31.13 28.95
CA PHE A 56 4.93 31.47 28.02
C PHE A 56 3.79 32.26 28.70
N ALA A 57 3.44 31.93 29.94
CA ALA A 57 2.45 32.69 30.71
C ALA A 57 2.97 34.10 31.05
N THR A 58 4.25 34.26 31.36
CA THR A 58 4.86 35.58 31.65
C THR A 58 4.87 36.47 30.41
N VAL A 59 5.14 35.91 29.23
CA VAL A 59 4.99 36.61 27.95
C VAL A 59 3.52 36.93 27.63
N GLY A 60 2.62 35.95 27.84
CA GLY A 60 1.17 36.12 27.63
C GLY A 60 0.53 37.15 28.54
N ASN A 61 1.01 37.27 29.79
CA ASN A 61 0.58 38.26 30.78
C ASN A 61 1.13 39.67 30.51
N ARG A 62 1.99 39.84 29.50
CA ARG A 62 2.56 41.12 29.06
C ARG A 62 2.24 41.35 27.58
N PRO A 63 0.95 41.57 27.22
CA PRO A 63 0.50 41.63 25.82
C PRO A 63 1.20 42.71 24.98
N TRP A 64 1.66 43.80 25.60
CA TRP A 64 2.41 44.86 24.93
C TRP A 64 3.77 44.38 24.38
N LEU A 65 4.40 43.37 24.99
CA LEU A 65 5.65 42.76 24.48
C LEU A 65 5.39 41.99 23.20
N VAL A 66 4.29 41.22 23.17
CA VAL A 66 3.86 40.48 21.97
C VAL A 66 3.47 41.45 20.86
N VAL A 67 2.75 42.53 21.17
CA VAL A 67 2.41 43.58 20.20
C VAL A 67 3.67 44.26 19.66
N GLY A 68 4.61 44.64 20.52
CA GLY A 68 5.89 45.24 20.11
C GLY A 68 6.71 44.31 19.22
N PHE A 69 6.76 43.02 19.55
CA PHE A 69 7.37 42.00 18.70
C PHE A 69 6.69 41.91 17.33
N VAL A 70 5.36 41.78 17.27
CA VAL A 70 4.63 41.67 15.99
C VAL A 70 4.86 42.90 15.12
N ILE A 71 4.85 44.11 15.70
CA ILE A 71 5.11 45.36 14.97
C ILE A 71 6.55 45.39 14.44
N GLY A 72 7.55 45.15 15.30
CA GLY A 72 8.96 45.17 14.93
C GLY A 72 9.29 44.13 13.87
N TYR A 73 8.79 42.91 14.04
CA TYR A 73 9.02 41.79 13.11
C TYR A 73 8.32 42.02 11.76
N THR A 74 7.12 42.59 11.76
CA THR A 74 6.42 43.02 10.54
C THR A 74 7.20 44.11 9.80
N ALA A 75 7.69 45.12 10.52
CA ALA A 75 8.51 46.19 9.94
C ALA A 75 9.82 45.66 9.34
N ALA A 76 10.47 44.69 10.00
CA ALA A 76 11.66 44.01 9.48
C ALA A 76 11.39 43.32 8.13
N PHE A 77 10.29 42.55 8.03
CA PHE A 77 9.89 41.92 6.77
C PHE A 77 9.50 42.93 5.69
N TRP A 78 8.91 44.06 6.07
CA TRP A 78 8.55 45.12 5.13
C TRP A 78 9.79 45.79 4.51
N LEU A 79 10.79 46.11 5.34
CA LEU A 79 12.05 46.67 4.87
C LEU A 79 12.80 45.72 3.94
N ARG A 80 12.82 44.41 4.24
CA ARG A 80 13.36 43.38 3.34
C ARG A 80 12.60 43.26 2.03
N ALA A 81 11.27 43.40 2.07
CA ALA A 81 10.45 43.40 0.87
C ALA A 81 10.79 44.57 -0.05
N GLU A 82 10.99 45.76 0.53
CA GLU A 82 11.38 46.95 -0.21
C GLU A 82 12.83 46.86 -0.72
N ALA A 83 13.75 46.32 0.08
CA ALA A 83 15.13 46.05 -0.33
C ALA A 83 15.17 45.12 -1.56
N TRP A 84 14.39 44.04 -1.56
CA TRP A 84 14.30 43.15 -2.72
C TRP A 84 13.64 43.80 -3.92
N ARG A 85 12.63 44.66 -3.70
CA ARG A 85 11.96 45.39 -4.78
C ARG A 85 12.90 46.36 -5.49
N LEU A 86 13.89 46.94 -4.80
CA LEU A 86 14.93 47.76 -5.43
C LEU A 86 15.83 46.94 -6.36
N LEU A 87 16.06 45.66 -6.03
CA LEU A 87 16.84 44.71 -6.85
C LEU A 87 16.00 44.09 -7.98
N LEU A 88 14.68 43.99 -7.81
CA LEU A 88 13.73 43.45 -8.78
C LEU A 88 12.63 44.49 -9.13
N PRO A 89 12.99 45.57 -9.86
CA PRO A 89 12.02 46.57 -10.30
C PRO A 89 11.01 45.92 -11.26
N GLY A 90 9.74 45.92 -10.87
CA GLY A 90 8.65 45.26 -11.59
C GLY A 90 7.75 44.42 -10.68
N LEU A 91 8.25 43.97 -9.53
CA LEU A 91 7.44 43.33 -8.51
C LEU A 91 6.73 44.39 -7.63
N GLY A 92 5.40 44.31 -7.52
CA GLY A 92 4.63 45.22 -6.68
C GLY A 92 4.97 45.10 -5.19
N ARG A 93 4.79 46.17 -4.39
CA ARG A 93 5.13 46.21 -2.96
C ARG A 93 4.49 45.07 -2.16
N ILE A 94 3.17 44.89 -2.32
CA ILE A 94 2.40 43.84 -1.64
C ILE A 94 2.86 42.45 -2.11
N ALA A 95 3.19 42.28 -3.39
CA ALA A 95 3.67 41.01 -3.93
C ALA A 95 5.04 40.62 -3.37
N SER A 96 5.96 41.60 -3.24
CA SER A 96 7.28 41.40 -2.63
C SER A 96 7.16 41.01 -1.15
N TYR A 97 6.28 41.70 -0.41
CA TYR A 97 6.02 41.40 1.00
C TYR A 97 5.37 40.02 1.18
N SER A 98 4.36 39.72 0.38
CA SER A 98 3.67 38.43 0.37
C SER A 98 4.63 37.27 0.05
N ALA A 99 5.52 37.44 -0.93
CA ALA A 99 6.55 36.45 -1.26
C ALA A 99 7.50 36.14 -0.10
N LEU A 100 7.88 37.16 0.68
CA LEU A 100 8.73 36.98 1.86
C LEU A 100 7.98 36.34 3.03
N GLN A 101 6.70 36.64 3.23
CA GLN A 101 5.88 35.99 4.25
C GLN A 101 5.61 34.53 3.88
N THR A 102 5.32 34.23 2.61
CA THR A 102 5.22 32.86 2.10
C THR A 102 6.54 32.09 2.26
N SER A 103 7.67 32.77 2.01
CA SER A 103 9.01 32.22 2.25
C SER A 103 9.26 31.89 3.72
N LEU A 104 8.89 32.80 4.63
CA LEU A 104 8.97 32.60 6.08
C LEU A 104 8.13 31.40 6.53
N PHE A 105 6.88 31.32 6.06
CA PHE A 105 5.96 30.22 6.37
C PHE A 105 6.49 28.88 5.87
N ALA A 106 6.94 28.82 4.61
CA ALA A 106 7.54 27.61 4.04
C ALA A 106 8.76 27.12 4.83
N ASN A 107 9.62 28.04 5.29
CA ASN A 107 10.76 27.70 6.14
C ASN A 107 10.35 27.18 7.53
N HIS A 108 9.27 27.69 8.13
CA HIS A 108 8.78 27.21 9.43
C HIS A 108 7.95 25.93 9.32
N LEU A 109 7.44 25.60 8.13
CA LEU A 109 6.65 24.41 7.87
C LEU A 109 7.50 23.20 7.47
N LEU A 110 8.58 23.42 6.71
CA LEU A 110 9.36 22.36 6.08
C LEU A 110 10.73 22.18 6.75
N PRO A 111 11.26 20.95 6.81
CA PRO A 111 12.58 20.65 7.38
C PRO A 111 13.75 21.13 6.49
N VAL A 112 13.46 21.75 5.36
CA VAL A 112 14.42 22.32 4.42
C VAL A 112 14.11 23.79 4.22
N LYS A 113 15.10 24.57 3.74
CA LYS A 113 14.96 26.02 3.46
C LYS A 113 14.13 26.32 2.20
N ALA A 114 12.94 25.74 2.12
CA ALA A 114 12.00 25.82 1.00
C ALA A 114 11.55 27.25 0.68
N GLY A 115 11.70 28.17 1.62
CA GLY A 115 11.44 29.58 1.42
C GLY A 115 12.27 30.21 0.30
N GLU A 116 13.46 29.69 0.01
CA GLU A 116 14.29 30.16 -1.11
C GLU A 116 13.73 29.75 -2.48
N ILE A 117 12.84 28.76 -2.51
CA ILE A 117 12.09 28.35 -3.71
C ILE A 117 10.75 29.08 -3.76
N ALA A 118 10.06 29.19 -2.62
CA ALA A 118 8.75 29.83 -2.52
C ALA A 118 8.79 31.32 -2.92
N ARG A 119 9.85 32.04 -2.53
CA ARG A 119 10.03 33.47 -2.83
C ARG A 119 10.09 33.76 -4.34
N PRO A 120 11.00 33.17 -5.13
CA PRO A 120 11.03 33.39 -6.57
C PRO A 120 9.80 32.81 -7.28
N TYR A 121 9.21 31.72 -6.77
CA TYR A 121 7.96 31.16 -7.31
C TYR A 121 6.81 32.18 -7.26
N VAL A 122 6.61 32.85 -6.12
CA VAL A 122 5.57 33.89 -6.00
C VAL A 122 5.81 35.05 -6.98
N ALA A 123 7.07 35.44 -7.21
CA ALA A 123 7.39 36.46 -8.21
C ALA A 123 7.11 35.97 -9.66
N THR A 124 7.40 34.70 -9.97
CA THR A 124 7.06 34.12 -11.27
C THR A 124 5.55 34.02 -11.49
N ALA A 125 4.79 33.70 -10.45
CA ALA A 125 3.32 33.77 -10.46
C ALA A 125 2.77 35.21 -10.60
N ARG A 126 3.63 36.22 -10.70
CA ARG A 126 3.32 37.63 -10.96
C ARG A 126 3.87 38.10 -12.31
N GLY A 127 4.28 37.18 -13.18
CA GLY A 127 4.78 37.48 -14.53
C GLY A 127 6.26 37.83 -14.58
N ILE A 128 7.02 37.68 -13.49
CA ILE A 128 8.47 37.87 -13.50
C ILE A 128 9.15 36.61 -14.07
N PRO A 129 10.06 36.74 -15.07
CA PRO A 129 10.81 35.60 -15.57
C PRO A 129 11.55 34.86 -14.45
N ALA A 130 11.38 33.53 -14.38
CA ALA A 130 11.96 32.70 -13.31
C ALA A 130 13.47 32.91 -13.10
N PRO A 131 14.33 33.00 -14.15
CA PRO A 131 15.75 33.22 -13.95
C PRO A 131 16.07 34.57 -13.27
N ARG A 132 15.25 35.60 -13.52
CA ARG A 132 15.40 36.94 -12.92
C ARG A 132 14.91 36.95 -11.46
N ALA A 133 13.80 36.26 -11.18
CA ALA A 133 13.29 36.11 -9.82
C ALA A 133 14.27 35.34 -8.92
N VAL A 134 14.85 34.25 -9.43
CA VAL A 134 15.83 33.43 -8.71
C VAL A 134 17.12 34.21 -8.44
N SER A 135 17.71 34.82 -9.47
CA SER A 135 18.98 35.56 -9.34
C SER A 135 18.88 36.75 -8.38
N THR A 136 17.83 37.58 -8.49
CA THR A 136 17.64 38.72 -7.57
C THR A 136 17.32 38.27 -6.14
N SER A 137 16.66 37.13 -5.94
CA SER A 137 16.46 36.53 -4.62
C SER A 137 17.79 36.09 -4.01
N LEU A 138 18.67 35.45 -4.80
CA LEU A 138 20.02 35.06 -4.36
C LEU A 138 20.87 36.29 -3.98
N VAL A 139 20.83 37.36 -4.77
CA VAL A 139 21.53 38.62 -4.45
C VAL A 139 21.01 39.24 -3.16
N ALA A 140 19.68 39.29 -2.97
CA ALA A 140 19.09 39.79 -1.72
C ALA A 140 19.55 38.96 -0.51
N ARG A 141 19.64 37.62 -0.66
CA ARG A 141 20.10 36.74 0.40
C ARG A 141 21.59 36.91 0.72
N LEU A 142 22.42 37.15 -0.29
CA LEU A 142 23.82 37.47 -0.08
C LEU A 142 23.98 38.77 0.73
N LEU A 143 23.19 39.79 0.42
CA LEU A 143 23.17 41.05 1.19
C LEU A 143 22.73 40.83 2.63
N ASP A 144 21.70 40.00 2.87
CA ASP A 144 21.27 39.61 4.22
C ASP A 144 22.43 39.01 5.03
N TYR A 145 23.17 38.06 4.46
CA TYR A 145 24.30 37.43 5.14
C TYR A 145 25.48 38.37 5.37
N LEU A 146 25.78 39.25 4.41
CA LEU A 146 26.83 40.25 4.59
C LEU A 146 26.50 41.22 5.72
N VAL A 147 25.23 41.66 5.82
CA VAL A 147 24.76 42.53 6.89
C VAL A 147 24.77 41.81 8.24
N LEU A 148 24.22 40.60 8.33
CA LEU A 148 24.21 39.81 9.56
C LEU A 148 25.62 39.53 10.06
N PHE A 149 26.54 39.18 9.14
CA PHE A 149 27.95 38.97 9.46
C PHE A 149 28.59 40.26 9.96
N PHE A 150 28.39 41.37 9.27
CA PHE A 150 28.90 42.67 9.69
C PHE A 150 28.41 43.05 11.10
N LEU A 151 27.11 42.93 11.37
CA LEU A 151 26.53 43.23 12.68
C LEU A 151 27.10 42.32 13.78
N ALA A 152 27.22 41.02 13.52
CA ALA A 152 27.79 40.06 14.46
C ALA A 152 29.29 40.33 14.70
N ALA A 153 30.07 40.49 13.64
CA ALA A 153 31.52 40.66 13.70
C ALA A 153 31.93 42.02 14.30
N VAL A 154 31.11 43.06 14.16
CA VAL A 154 31.35 44.35 14.83
C VAL A 154 30.95 44.29 16.30
N LEU A 155 29.85 43.64 16.67
CA LEU A 155 29.28 43.78 18.02
C LEU A 155 29.71 42.68 19.01
N ILE A 156 29.98 41.46 18.56
CA ILE A 156 30.41 40.33 19.43
C ILE A 156 31.80 40.54 20.06
N PRO A 157 32.80 41.15 19.40
CA PRO A 157 34.11 41.45 20.01
C PRO A 157 34.03 42.40 21.21
N PHE A 158 32.95 43.16 21.34
CA PHE A 158 32.69 44.02 22.50
C PHE A 158 31.84 43.34 23.58
N ALA A 159 31.54 42.03 23.43
CA ALA A 159 30.89 41.26 24.50
C ALA A 159 31.83 41.13 25.72
N PRO A 160 31.31 41.21 26.95
CA PRO A 160 32.13 41.19 28.17
C PRO A 160 33.07 39.98 28.29
N SER A 161 32.66 38.84 27.73
CA SER A 161 33.40 37.57 27.79
C SER A 161 33.97 37.16 26.42
N SER A 162 34.11 38.10 25.48
CA SER A 162 34.54 37.77 24.12
C SER A 162 35.99 37.27 24.07
N PRO A 163 36.27 36.14 23.41
CA PRO A 163 37.64 35.64 23.23
C PRO A 163 38.42 36.45 22.18
N VAL A 164 37.78 37.39 21.47
CA VAL A 164 38.37 38.23 20.42
C VAL A 164 38.32 39.69 20.87
N GLY A 165 39.48 40.34 21.03
CA GLY A 165 39.55 41.76 21.42
C GLY A 165 38.95 42.70 20.36
N GLY A 166 38.43 43.85 20.80
CA GLY A 166 37.70 44.80 19.94
C GLY A 166 38.45 45.22 18.66
N ASP A 167 39.76 45.46 18.75
CA ASP A 167 40.59 45.86 17.60
C ASP A 167 40.75 44.74 16.56
N ALA A 168 40.90 43.49 17.01
CA ALA A 168 40.96 42.32 16.14
C ALA A 168 39.61 42.05 15.46
N GLY A 169 38.51 42.27 16.17
CA GLY A 169 37.15 42.18 15.64
C GLY A 169 36.86 43.17 14.52
N LEU A 170 37.30 44.42 14.67
CA LEU A 170 37.16 45.46 13.64
C LEU A 170 37.99 45.14 12.38
N LEU A 171 39.21 44.61 12.55
CA LEU A 171 40.06 44.16 11.44
C LEU A 171 39.44 42.99 10.66
N VAL A 172 38.93 41.96 11.35
CA VAL A 172 38.25 40.81 10.73
C VAL A 172 36.98 41.26 9.99
N SER A 173 36.22 42.17 10.58
CA SER A 173 35.02 42.76 9.96
C SER A 173 35.36 43.53 8.68
N GLY A 174 36.41 44.37 8.72
CA GLY A 174 36.90 45.13 7.56
C GLY A 174 37.41 44.23 6.43
N LEU A 175 38.17 43.19 6.76
CA LEU A 175 38.67 42.22 5.78
C LEU A 175 37.54 41.43 5.11
N PHE A 176 36.52 41.02 5.87
CA PHE A 176 35.40 40.26 5.32
C PHE A 176 34.48 41.13 4.44
N LEU A 177 34.24 42.39 4.82
CA LEU A 177 33.56 43.36 3.96
C LEU A 177 34.33 43.57 2.65
N ALA A 178 35.66 43.67 2.71
CA ALA A 178 36.52 43.78 1.53
C ALA A 178 36.47 42.51 0.65
N LEU A 179 36.46 41.31 1.26
CA LEU A 179 36.32 40.04 0.56
C LEU A 179 34.92 39.87 -0.05
N GLY A 180 33.86 40.27 0.64
CA GLY A 180 32.48 40.25 0.14
C GLY A 180 32.30 41.21 -1.05
N ALA A 181 32.76 42.46 -0.92
CA ALA A 181 32.77 43.42 -2.01
C ALA A 181 33.64 42.94 -3.19
N GLY A 182 34.82 42.39 -2.89
CA GLY A 182 35.73 41.78 -3.86
C GLY A 182 35.11 40.60 -4.59
N SER A 183 34.32 39.76 -3.91
CA SER A 183 33.62 38.61 -4.48
C SER A 183 32.51 39.03 -5.46
N VAL A 184 31.77 40.08 -5.14
CA VAL A 184 30.75 40.66 -6.06
C VAL A 184 31.41 41.28 -7.29
N VAL A 185 32.52 42.01 -7.13
CA VAL A 185 33.31 42.55 -8.24
C VAL A 185 33.93 41.44 -9.10
N ALA A 186 34.43 40.38 -8.46
CA ALA A 186 34.97 39.21 -9.15
C ALA A 186 33.88 38.46 -9.93
N LEU A 187 32.70 38.23 -9.34
CA LEU A 187 31.55 37.60 -10.01
C LEU A 187 31.06 38.39 -11.24
N ARG A 188 31.11 39.73 -11.20
CA ARG A 188 30.82 40.57 -12.38
C ARG A 188 31.86 40.43 -13.49
N ARG A 189 33.14 40.27 -13.14
CA ARG A 189 34.26 40.25 -14.10
C ARG A 189 34.61 38.87 -14.65
N LEU A 190 34.27 37.78 -13.95
CA LEU A 190 34.63 36.42 -14.38
C LEU A 190 33.82 35.98 -15.62
N PRO A 191 34.46 35.42 -16.66
CA PRO A 191 33.74 34.78 -17.77
C PRO A 191 32.99 33.53 -17.29
N VAL A 192 31.96 33.10 -18.03
CA VAL A 192 31.26 31.85 -17.74
C VAL A 192 32.25 30.69 -17.87
N PRO A 193 32.52 29.91 -16.81
CA PRO A 193 33.51 28.84 -16.89
C PRO A 193 33.12 27.80 -17.94
N GLU A 194 34.06 27.35 -18.77
CA GLU A 194 33.81 26.36 -19.84
C GLU A 194 33.30 25.01 -19.30
N ARG A 195 33.53 24.72 -18.02
CA ARG A 195 33.14 23.47 -17.33
C ARG A 195 31.78 23.50 -16.63
N VAL A 196 30.97 24.55 -16.79
CA VAL A 196 29.61 24.57 -16.21
C VAL A 196 28.71 23.58 -16.96
N PRO A 197 28.03 22.64 -16.28
CA PRO A 197 27.10 21.70 -16.91
C PRO A 197 26.05 22.42 -17.76
N ALA A 198 25.66 21.85 -18.90
CA ALA A 198 24.70 22.47 -19.83
C ALA A 198 23.38 22.89 -19.14
N ALA A 199 22.95 22.14 -18.12
CA ALA A 199 21.76 22.44 -17.32
C ALA A 199 21.89 23.68 -16.40
N ALA A 200 23.11 24.04 -15.98
CA ALA A 200 23.36 25.16 -15.07
C ALA A 200 23.78 26.46 -15.81
N ARG A 201 24.12 26.35 -17.11
CA ARG A 201 24.54 27.47 -17.95
C ARG A 201 23.50 28.59 -18.04
N PRO A 202 22.18 28.32 -18.21
CA PRO A 202 21.16 29.36 -18.25
C PRO A 202 21.07 30.15 -16.94
N LEU A 203 21.13 29.46 -15.80
CA LEU A 203 21.08 30.08 -14.47
C LEU A 203 22.30 31.00 -14.24
N TRP A 204 23.48 30.53 -14.60
CA TRP A 204 24.72 31.31 -14.48
C TRP A 204 24.69 32.57 -15.36
N THR A 205 24.25 32.44 -16.62
CA THR A 205 24.10 33.57 -17.53
C THR A 205 23.08 34.59 -16.99
N SER A 206 21.93 34.13 -16.49
CA SER A 206 20.92 35.01 -15.89
C SER A 206 21.37 35.66 -14.59
N LEU A 207 22.18 34.98 -13.76
CA LEU A 207 22.77 35.56 -12.56
C LEU A 207 23.74 36.69 -12.93
N LYS A 208 24.62 36.46 -13.90
CA LYS A 208 25.57 37.48 -14.38
C LYS A 208 24.85 38.68 -14.99
N GLN A 209 23.88 38.44 -15.87
CA GLN A 209 23.06 39.49 -16.47
C GLN A 209 22.33 40.31 -15.41
N SER A 210 21.75 39.66 -14.39
CA SER A 210 21.07 40.37 -13.30
C SER A 210 22.05 41.17 -12.43
N LEU A 211 23.25 40.65 -12.18
CA LEU A 211 24.31 41.40 -11.47
C LEU A 211 24.78 42.63 -12.26
N ASP A 212 24.82 42.56 -13.59
CA ASP A 212 25.20 43.68 -14.47
C ASP A 212 24.07 44.73 -14.60
N GLU A 213 22.80 44.30 -14.56
CA GLU A 213 21.61 45.18 -14.59
C GLU A 213 21.40 45.96 -13.28
N ILE A 214 21.86 45.45 -12.13
CA ILE A 214 21.69 46.13 -10.83
C ILE A 214 22.67 47.31 -10.72
N SER A 215 22.12 48.53 -10.72
CA SER A 215 22.91 49.75 -10.52
C SER A 215 23.48 49.84 -9.11
N THR A 216 24.62 50.54 -8.96
CA THR A 216 25.24 50.81 -7.64
C THR A 216 24.25 51.48 -6.69
N ARG A 217 23.40 52.39 -7.18
CA ARG A 217 22.38 53.07 -6.39
C ARG A 217 21.32 52.10 -5.84
N GLN A 218 20.89 51.12 -6.63
CA GLN A 218 19.95 50.08 -6.19
C GLN A 218 20.57 49.15 -5.15
N ALA A 219 21.81 48.71 -5.36
CA ALA A 219 22.52 47.86 -4.41
C ALA A 219 22.75 48.57 -3.06
N VAL A 220 23.19 49.84 -3.08
CA VAL A 220 23.37 50.65 -1.86
C VAL A 220 22.02 50.90 -1.18
N GLY A 221 20.97 51.21 -1.94
CA GLY A 221 19.63 51.38 -1.39
C GLY A 221 19.09 50.10 -0.72
N ALA A 222 19.28 48.93 -1.35
CA ALA A 222 18.89 47.65 -0.77
C ALA A 222 19.68 47.35 0.51
N LEU A 223 20.98 47.64 0.53
CA LEU A 223 21.83 47.49 1.72
C LEU A 223 21.36 48.38 2.88
N LEU A 224 21.09 49.66 2.61
CA LEU A 224 20.63 50.62 3.62
C LEU A 224 19.26 50.26 4.24
N LEU A 225 18.43 49.51 3.51
CA LEU A 225 17.16 48.97 4.04
C LEU A 225 17.35 47.66 4.81
N THR A 226 18.36 46.86 4.44
CA THR A 226 18.61 45.53 5.04
C THR A 226 19.20 45.64 6.45
N ILE A 227 20.05 46.65 6.72
CA ILE A 227 20.63 46.91 8.04
C ILE A 227 19.56 47.13 9.12
N PRO A 228 18.67 48.14 9.02
CA PRO A 228 17.63 48.35 10.02
C PRO A 228 16.62 47.19 10.07
N ALA A 229 16.43 46.45 8.97
CA ALA A 229 15.56 45.27 8.97
C ALA A 229 16.05 44.17 9.93
N TRP A 230 17.36 43.85 9.89
CA TRP A 230 17.93 42.85 10.79
C TRP A 230 18.08 43.36 12.23
N MET A 231 18.31 44.66 12.43
CA MET A 231 18.26 45.25 13.78
C MET A 231 16.87 45.12 14.41
N LEU A 232 15.80 45.31 13.64
CA LEU A 232 14.43 45.18 14.15
C LEU A 232 14.06 43.74 14.56
N GLU A 233 14.75 42.71 14.04
CA GLU A 233 14.51 41.33 14.48
C GLU A 233 14.97 41.08 15.93
N SER A 234 15.91 41.87 16.45
CA SER A 234 16.35 41.73 17.84
C SER A 234 15.29 42.15 18.85
N VAL A 235 14.21 42.81 18.42
CA VAL A 235 13.05 43.15 19.26
C VAL A 235 12.43 41.89 19.86
N ALA A 236 12.45 40.75 19.15
CA ALA A 236 11.96 39.47 19.67
C ALA A 236 12.76 39.00 20.89
N LEU A 237 14.09 39.10 20.80
CA LEU A 237 15.00 38.73 21.88
C LEU A 237 14.90 39.72 23.04
N LEU A 238 14.92 41.02 22.76
CA LEU A 238 14.73 42.08 23.76
C LEU A 238 13.43 41.86 24.53
N ALA A 239 12.33 41.63 23.83
CA ALA A 239 11.04 41.41 24.44
C ALA A 239 11.04 40.17 25.35
N THR A 240 11.68 39.09 24.90
CA THR A 240 11.75 37.83 25.65
C THR A 240 12.63 37.94 26.89
N VAL A 241 13.81 38.56 26.79
CA VAL A 241 14.72 38.78 27.93
C VAL A 241 14.05 39.64 29.01
N HIS A 242 13.42 40.74 28.61
CA HIS A 242 12.67 41.60 29.55
C HIS A 242 11.44 40.89 30.13
N ALA A 243 10.79 40.00 29.37
CA ALA A 243 9.67 39.20 29.86
C ALA A 243 10.10 38.31 31.03
N VAL A 244 11.24 37.64 30.92
CA VAL A 244 11.75 36.71 31.93
C VAL A 244 12.51 37.39 33.07
N GLY A 245 12.59 38.73 33.07
CA GLY A 245 13.20 39.52 34.14
C GLY A 245 14.72 39.70 34.02
N GLY A 246 15.31 39.33 32.88
CA GLY A 246 16.70 39.61 32.55
C GLY A 246 16.89 41.01 31.96
N ASP A 247 18.14 41.49 31.94
CA ASP A 247 18.52 42.74 31.30
C ASP A 247 19.53 42.46 30.17
N ILE A 248 19.32 43.07 29.01
CA ILE A 248 20.22 42.97 27.86
C ILE A 248 20.21 44.30 27.11
N SER A 249 21.40 44.82 26.81
CA SER A 249 21.50 46.04 26.02
C SER A 249 21.00 45.82 24.59
N VAL A 250 20.53 46.89 23.95
CA VAL A 250 20.10 46.83 22.54
C VAL A 250 21.23 46.36 21.64
N GLN A 251 22.48 46.79 21.89
CA GLN A 251 23.63 46.34 21.11
C GLN A 251 23.88 44.83 21.27
N ALA A 252 23.80 44.31 22.51
CA ALA A 252 23.97 42.89 22.79
C ALA A 252 22.86 42.05 22.13
N ALA A 253 21.60 42.50 22.18
CA ALA A 253 20.51 41.80 21.54
C ALA A 253 20.65 41.75 20.00
N ILE A 254 21.12 42.83 19.37
CA ILE A 254 21.42 42.85 17.93
C ILE A 254 22.56 41.88 17.61
N ALA A 255 23.62 41.85 18.42
CA ALA A 255 24.75 40.95 18.24
C ALA A 255 24.34 39.47 18.33
N VAL A 256 23.64 39.11 19.41
CA VAL A 256 23.13 37.74 19.65
C VAL A 256 22.18 37.31 18.54
N THR A 257 21.23 38.18 18.16
CA THR A 257 20.26 37.87 17.11
C THR A 257 20.97 37.68 15.77
N SER A 258 21.91 38.58 15.44
CA SER A 258 22.67 38.52 14.19
C SER A 258 23.53 37.25 14.10
N PHE A 259 24.21 36.87 15.18
CA PHE A 259 24.93 35.59 15.28
C PHE A 259 24.00 34.40 15.06
N THR A 260 22.90 34.34 15.80
CA THR A 260 21.92 33.24 15.73
C THR A 260 21.42 33.04 14.30
N LEU A 261 21.10 34.12 13.60
CA LEU A 261 20.55 34.09 12.25
C LEU A 261 21.58 33.73 11.16
N LEU A 262 22.89 33.94 11.42
CA LEU A 262 23.95 33.43 10.54
C LEU A 262 24.00 31.90 10.55
N PHE A 263 23.76 31.27 11.70
CA PHE A 263 23.73 29.81 11.80
C PHE A 263 22.47 29.20 11.18
N GLN A 264 21.40 29.97 10.98
CA GLN A 264 20.22 29.54 10.21
C GLN A 264 20.45 29.37 8.70
N VAL A 265 21.68 29.59 8.19
CA VAL A 265 22.07 29.05 6.86
C VAL A 265 21.87 27.53 6.83
N PHE A 266 22.14 26.87 7.95
CA PHE A 266 22.09 25.43 8.14
C PHE A 266 20.70 25.02 8.67
N HIS A 267 19.73 24.91 7.77
CA HIS A 267 18.33 24.59 8.08
C HIS A 267 18.07 23.11 7.88
N PHE A 268 17.86 22.38 8.98
CA PHE A 268 17.64 20.94 8.90
C PHE A 268 16.39 20.42 9.61
N ALA A 269 15.69 21.26 10.37
CA ALA A 269 14.39 21.00 10.97
C ALA A 269 13.46 22.20 10.69
N PRO A 270 12.12 22.07 10.76
CA PRO A 270 11.22 23.20 10.53
C PRO A 270 11.63 24.42 11.37
N GLY A 271 11.71 25.60 10.76
CA GLY A 271 12.17 26.85 11.40
C GLY A 271 13.64 26.88 11.85
N GLY A 272 14.40 25.80 11.66
CA GLY A 272 15.74 25.67 12.23
C GLY A 272 15.73 25.33 13.72
N ILE A 273 14.67 24.66 14.22
CA ILE A 273 14.57 24.15 15.60
C ILE A 273 15.84 23.35 15.94
N GLY A 274 16.40 23.60 17.11
CA GLY A 274 17.66 23.06 17.60
C GLY A 274 18.86 23.94 17.26
N VAL A 275 19.01 24.35 16.00
CA VAL A 275 20.12 25.21 15.56
C VAL A 275 19.95 26.64 16.06
N TYR A 276 18.71 27.15 16.01
CA TYR A 276 18.39 28.48 16.53
C TYR A 276 18.60 28.56 18.04
N GLU A 277 18.12 27.57 18.78
CA GLU A 277 18.27 27.47 20.22
C GLU A 277 19.75 27.39 20.60
N ALA A 278 20.50 26.45 20.02
CA ALA A 278 21.91 26.27 20.36
C ALA A 278 22.77 27.51 20.06
N SER A 279 22.56 28.15 18.90
CA SER A 279 23.34 29.33 18.51
C SER A 279 22.99 30.56 19.35
N MET A 280 21.71 30.75 19.69
CA MET A 280 21.28 31.84 20.58
C MET A 280 21.75 31.63 22.01
N THR A 281 21.64 30.40 22.53
CA THR A 281 22.13 30.03 23.88
C THR A 281 23.63 30.27 24.00
N GLY A 282 24.42 29.84 23.00
CA GLY A 282 25.86 30.08 22.96
C GLY A 282 26.21 31.57 22.92
N ALA A 283 25.49 32.36 22.12
CA ALA A 283 25.73 33.80 22.02
C ALA A 283 25.32 34.57 23.29
N LEU A 284 24.20 34.21 23.93
CA LEU A 284 23.77 34.81 25.20
C LEU A 284 24.76 34.50 26.34
N GLY A 285 25.39 33.33 26.33
CA GLY A 285 26.45 32.98 27.29
C GLY A 285 27.62 33.98 27.29
N LEU A 286 27.97 34.56 26.14
CA LEU A 286 29.02 35.60 26.05
C LEU A 286 28.67 36.90 26.78
N TYR A 287 27.37 37.12 27.01
CA TYR A 287 26.83 38.27 27.74
C TYR A 287 26.44 37.93 29.20
N GLY A 288 26.85 36.76 29.71
CA GLY A 288 26.72 36.40 31.12
C GLY A 288 25.42 35.68 31.51
N PHE A 289 24.60 35.26 30.54
CA PHE A 289 23.41 34.45 30.82
C PHE A 289 23.79 33.01 31.17
N SER A 290 23.10 32.40 32.13
CA SER A 290 23.23 30.97 32.42
C SER A 290 22.73 30.14 31.23
N VAL A 291 23.23 28.91 31.07
CA VAL A 291 22.81 28.03 29.96
C VAL A 291 21.30 27.75 30.00
N GLU A 292 20.74 27.61 31.20
CA GLU A 292 19.32 27.35 31.42
C GLU A 292 18.46 28.56 31.02
N ASP A 293 18.80 29.76 31.51
CA ASP A 293 18.09 30.99 31.14
C ASP A 293 18.22 31.29 29.65
N ALA A 294 19.42 31.12 29.10
CA ALA A 294 19.70 31.37 27.70
C ALA A 294 18.96 30.40 26.77
N LEU A 295 18.83 29.12 27.15
CA LEU A 295 18.01 28.15 26.42
C LEU A 295 16.53 28.49 26.49
N MET A 296 16.04 28.85 27.68
CA MET A 296 14.65 29.26 27.87
C MET A 296 14.29 30.50 27.05
N ILE A 297 15.15 31.53 27.08
CA ILE A 297 15.03 32.74 26.25
C ILE A 297 15.04 32.38 24.76
N ALA A 298 15.90 31.45 24.33
CA ALA A 298 15.99 31.06 22.93
C ALA A 298 14.73 30.32 22.46
N VAL A 299 14.23 29.36 23.24
CA VAL A 299 13.00 28.60 22.94
C VAL A 299 11.79 29.52 22.87
N VAL A 300 11.65 30.47 23.81
CA VAL A 300 10.53 31.41 23.82
C VAL A 300 10.63 32.39 22.66
N THR A 301 11.83 32.92 22.37
CA THR A 301 12.05 33.83 21.24
C THR A 301 11.74 33.13 19.91
N HIS A 302 12.14 31.87 19.77
CA HIS A 302 11.83 31.07 18.57
C HIS A 302 10.34 30.74 18.48
N GLY A 303 9.73 30.37 19.61
CA GLY A 303 8.29 30.12 19.72
C GLY A 303 7.45 31.33 19.29
N LEU A 304 7.88 32.56 19.60
CA LEU A 304 7.23 33.78 19.11
C LEU A 304 7.33 33.92 17.59
N LYS A 305 8.49 33.60 16.99
CA LYS A 305 8.66 33.59 15.52
C LYS A 305 7.80 32.53 14.84
N PHE A 306 7.68 31.34 15.45
CA PHE A 306 6.74 30.31 15.04
C PHE A 306 5.29 30.81 15.12
N GLY A 307 4.89 31.40 16.26
CA GLY A 307 3.58 31.99 16.44
C GLY A 307 3.24 33.03 15.36
N TYR A 308 4.18 33.95 15.06
CA TYR A 308 4.02 34.92 13.97
C TYR A 308 3.89 34.24 12.60
N SER A 309 4.74 33.26 12.31
CA SER A 309 4.72 32.54 11.03
C SER A 309 3.38 31.81 10.81
N TYR A 310 2.92 31.07 11.81
CA TYR A 310 1.71 30.24 11.70
C TYR A 310 0.40 31.03 11.77
N THR A 311 0.42 32.25 12.30
CA THR A 311 -0.78 33.11 12.38
C THR A 311 -0.82 34.17 11.30
N PHE A 312 0.30 34.86 11.05
CA PHE A 312 0.37 36.00 10.15
C PHE A 312 0.94 35.61 8.78
N ALA A 313 2.10 34.95 8.74
CA ALA A 313 2.74 34.57 7.47
C ALA A 313 1.94 33.51 6.70
N ALA A 314 1.28 32.60 7.43
CA ALA A 314 0.35 31.61 6.90
C ALA A 314 -0.81 32.23 6.11
N VAL A 315 -1.30 33.42 6.50
CA VAL A 315 -2.36 34.12 5.77
C VAL A 315 -1.88 34.60 4.40
N PHE A 316 -0.64 35.09 4.30
CA PHE A 316 -0.05 35.49 3.03
C PHE A 316 0.30 34.28 2.15
N ALA A 317 0.80 33.21 2.75
CA ALA A 317 1.02 31.93 2.05
C ALA A 317 -0.29 31.39 1.49
N ALA A 318 -1.34 31.34 2.31
CA ALA A 318 -2.68 30.96 1.90
C ALA A 318 -3.19 31.89 0.80
N TYR A 319 -3.05 33.21 0.94
CA TYR A 319 -3.44 34.18 -0.08
C TYR A 319 -2.75 33.94 -1.43
N GLU A 320 -1.43 33.69 -1.47
CA GLU A 320 -0.74 33.37 -2.72
C GLU A 320 -1.15 32.02 -3.30
N VAL A 321 -1.43 31.03 -2.45
CA VAL A 321 -2.01 29.75 -2.88
C VAL A 321 -3.39 29.98 -3.47
N PHE A 322 -4.30 30.67 -2.78
CA PHE A 322 -5.66 30.98 -3.24
C PHE A 322 -5.69 31.85 -4.50
N ARG A 323 -4.72 32.76 -4.67
CA ARG A 323 -4.58 33.58 -5.88
C ARG A 323 -3.99 32.79 -7.06
N ALA A 324 -3.14 31.80 -6.77
CA ALA A 324 -2.63 30.87 -7.78
C ALA A 324 -3.65 29.79 -8.16
N LEU A 325 -4.70 29.60 -7.36
CA LEU A 325 -5.86 28.79 -7.75
C LEU A 325 -6.60 29.51 -8.90
N PRO A 326 -6.89 28.81 -10.01
CA PRO A 326 -7.58 29.38 -11.15
C PRO A 326 -9.08 29.50 -10.85
N PHE A 327 -9.48 30.45 -10.01
CA PHE A 327 -10.87 30.92 -10.01
C PHE A 327 -11.04 31.92 -11.15
N GLY A 328 -11.46 31.44 -12.32
CA GLY A 328 -11.97 32.29 -13.40
C GLY A 328 -10.97 32.73 -14.48
N LYS A 329 -10.03 31.87 -14.89
CA LYS A 329 -9.49 31.95 -16.25
C LYS A 329 -9.93 30.71 -17.01
N SER A 330 -10.99 30.90 -17.79
CA SER A 330 -11.32 30.06 -18.94
C SER A 330 -10.04 29.81 -19.74
N SER A 331 -9.71 28.55 -19.98
CA SER A 331 -8.76 28.16 -21.00
C SER A 331 -9.12 28.88 -22.29
N VAL A 332 -8.19 29.70 -22.78
CA VAL A 332 -8.20 30.14 -24.18
C VAL A 332 -8.19 28.87 -25.00
N ALA A 333 -9.29 28.61 -25.70
CA ALA A 333 -9.28 27.74 -26.85
C ALA A 333 -8.43 28.45 -27.90
N ASP A 334 -7.23 27.95 -28.16
CA ASP A 334 -6.59 28.21 -29.43
C ASP A 334 -7.35 27.40 -30.49
N ALA A 335 -7.61 28.06 -31.62
CA ALA A 335 -8.56 27.65 -32.64
C ALA A 335 -8.10 26.44 -33.50
N ASP A 336 -6.97 25.81 -33.16
CA ASP A 336 -6.45 24.63 -33.85
C ASP A 336 -6.06 23.58 -32.80
N GLY A 337 -6.95 22.62 -32.55
CA GLY A 337 -6.88 21.68 -31.45
C GLY A 337 -5.82 20.59 -31.60
N GLU A 338 -4.58 20.88 -31.18
CA GLU A 338 -3.55 19.87 -30.89
C GLU A 338 -2.81 20.22 -29.59
N CYS A 339 -2.97 19.37 -28.57
CA CYS A 339 -2.03 19.30 -27.45
C CYS A 339 -1.37 17.91 -27.51
N ASP A 340 -0.09 17.86 -27.86
CA ASP A 340 0.71 16.63 -27.85
C ASP A 340 0.81 16.08 -26.42
N GLY A 341 0.03 15.03 -26.15
CA GLY A 341 -0.20 14.45 -24.83
C GLY A 341 0.81 13.36 -24.41
N HIS A 342 2.08 13.46 -24.82
CA HIS A 342 3.10 12.52 -24.37
C HIS A 342 3.73 12.96 -23.03
N ALA A 343 3.76 12.06 -22.04
CA ALA A 343 4.45 12.31 -20.78
C ALA A 343 5.96 12.49 -21.03
N SER A 344 6.53 13.55 -20.48
CA SER A 344 7.96 13.86 -20.59
C SER A 344 8.82 12.83 -19.86
N ARG A 345 10.09 12.68 -20.29
CA ARG A 345 11.07 11.82 -19.59
C ARG A 345 11.24 12.18 -18.11
N LEU A 346 11.08 13.46 -17.77
CA LEU A 346 11.13 13.96 -16.39
C LEU A 346 9.94 13.44 -15.57
N GLU A 347 8.73 13.43 -16.13
CA GLU A 347 7.55 12.88 -15.46
C GLU A 347 7.66 11.37 -15.24
N ILE A 348 8.19 10.64 -16.22
CA ILE A 348 8.45 9.19 -16.08
C ILE A 348 9.43 8.93 -14.93
N VAL A 349 10.55 9.66 -14.88
CA VAL A 349 11.55 9.53 -13.81
C VAL A 349 10.96 9.93 -12.44
N ALA A 350 10.19 11.02 -12.39
CA ALA A 350 9.53 11.46 -11.16
C ALA A 350 8.51 10.44 -10.65
N ALA A 351 7.71 9.83 -11.54
CA ALA A 351 6.77 8.77 -11.21
C ALA A 351 7.49 7.52 -10.67
N ARG A 352 8.65 7.14 -11.25
CA ARG A 352 9.48 6.04 -10.77
C ARG A 352 10.10 6.32 -9.39
N ALA A 353 10.63 7.52 -9.18
CA ALA A 353 11.17 7.94 -7.88
C ALA A 353 10.07 7.98 -6.79
N TRP A 354 8.87 8.39 -7.17
CA TRP A 354 7.71 8.41 -6.27
C TRP A 354 7.33 7.01 -5.76
N ASN A 355 7.44 5.97 -6.60
CA ASN A 355 7.12 4.60 -6.19
C ASN A 355 7.98 4.10 -5.02
N VAL A 356 9.22 4.59 -4.88
CA VAL A 356 10.10 4.28 -3.73
C VAL A 356 9.52 4.82 -2.42
N LEU A 357 8.86 5.99 -2.47
CA LEU A 357 8.27 6.65 -1.32
C LEU A 357 6.80 6.26 -1.10
N ASN A 358 6.11 5.74 -2.12
CA ASN A 358 4.72 5.33 -2.03
C ASN A 358 4.57 3.88 -1.58
N GLU A 359 5.43 2.96 -2.03
CA GLU A 359 5.34 1.55 -1.65
C GLU A 359 5.92 1.28 -0.26
N GLY A 360 5.24 0.47 0.55
CA GLY A 360 5.64 0.22 1.94
C GLY A 360 6.99 -0.49 2.10
N LYS A 361 7.33 -1.43 1.20
CA LYS A 361 8.59 -2.19 1.25
C LYS A 361 9.85 -1.29 1.11
N PRO A 362 9.96 -0.45 0.06
CA PRO A 362 11.08 0.49 -0.03
C PRO A 362 10.95 1.66 0.96
N PHE A 363 9.73 2.05 1.36
CA PHE A 363 9.52 3.18 2.25
C PHE A 363 10.16 2.99 3.64
N THR A 364 9.92 1.86 4.33
CA THR A 364 10.43 1.66 5.70
C THR A 364 11.94 1.92 5.84
N PRO A 365 12.83 1.25 5.07
CA PRO A 365 14.27 1.44 5.23
C PRO A 365 14.72 2.85 4.82
N VAL A 366 14.12 3.42 3.76
CA VAL A 366 14.44 4.78 3.30
C VAL A 366 14.03 5.81 4.35
N PHE A 367 12.82 5.70 4.90
CA PHE A 367 12.32 6.58 5.94
C PHE A 367 13.18 6.48 7.20
N ALA A 368 13.42 5.27 7.70
CA ALA A 368 14.25 5.05 8.90
C ALA A 368 15.67 5.60 8.72
N ALA A 369 16.32 5.35 7.57
CA ALA A 369 17.67 5.87 7.30
C ALA A 369 17.70 7.41 7.27
N ASN A 370 16.72 8.05 6.63
CA ASN A 370 16.63 9.52 6.61
C ASN A 370 16.33 10.09 8.00
N THR A 371 15.49 9.43 8.79
CA THR A 371 15.21 9.85 10.17
C THR A 371 16.44 9.68 11.06
N LEU A 372 17.19 8.58 10.94
CA LEU A 372 18.44 8.38 11.66
C LEU A 372 19.47 9.44 11.26
N LEU A 373 19.65 9.70 9.97
CA LEU A 373 20.52 10.76 9.48
C LEU A 373 20.12 12.14 10.04
N PHE A 374 18.82 12.41 10.14
CA PHE A 374 18.30 13.63 10.75
C PHE A 374 18.63 13.69 12.26
N LEU A 375 18.45 12.59 12.99
CA LEU A 375 18.80 12.51 14.42
C LEU A 375 20.32 12.60 14.66
N SER A 376 21.14 12.28 13.65
CA SER A 376 22.61 12.39 13.68
C SER A 376 23.14 13.82 13.51
N ILE A 377 22.30 14.79 13.13
CA ILE A 377 22.74 16.15 12.82
C ILE A 377 23.53 16.84 13.95
N PRO A 378 23.16 16.71 15.24
CA PRO A 378 23.95 17.29 16.33
C PRO A 378 25.37 16.72 16.44
N SER A 379 25.62 15.55 15.84
CA SER A 379 26.88 14.80 15.96
C SER A 379 27.69 14.74 14.66
N LEU A 380 27.38 15.59 13.64
CA LEU A 380 28.05 15.56 12.33
C LEU A 380 29.59 15.65 12.41
N ALA A 381 30.13 16.37 13.40
CA ALA A 381 31.57 16.56 13.59
C ALA A 381 32.22 15.50 14.49
N ASP A 382 31.45 14.61 15.13
CA ASP A 382 31.98 13.56 16.01
C ASP A 382 32.31 12.31 15.19
N ALA A 383 33.59 12.11 14.87
CA ALA A 383 34.07 10.91 14.17
C ALA A 383 33.79 9.62 14.97
N GLY A 384 33.81 9.70 16.30
CA GLY A 384 33.45 8.60 17.18
C GLY A 384 31.96 8.26 17.06
N TYR A 385 31.08 9.26 16.96
CA TYR A 385 29.66 9.05 16.67
C TYR A 385 29.47 8.29 15.36
N TRP A 386 30.14 8.70 14.28
CA TRP A 386 29.99 8.02 12.98
C TRP A 386 30.50 6.59 12.97
N ALA A 387 31.58 6.30 13.71
CA ALA A 387 32.05 4.93 13.89
C ALA A 387 31.01 4.07 14.63
N ARG A 388 30.41 4.60 15.71
CA ARG A 388 29.32 3.92 16.44
C ARG A 388 28.07 3.76 15.54
N ALA A 389 27.72 4.79 14.78
CA ALA A 389 26.56 4.81 13.88
C ALA A 389 26.71 3.83 12.73
N ALA A 390 27.93 3.65 12.21
CA ALA A 390 28.20 2.63 11.21
C ALA A 390 27.99 1.21 11.79
N ILE A 391 28.49 0.95 13.00
CA ILE A 391 28.28 -0.33 13.70
C ILE A 391 26.78 -0.59 13.92
N ALA A 392 26.08 0.40 14.48
CA ALA A 392 24.63 0.30 14.72
C ALA A 392 23.84 0.13 13.42
N GLY A 393 24.19 0.87 12.38
CA GLY A 393 23.59 0.78 11.05
C GLY A 393 23.74 -0.62 10.45
N ILE A 394 24.95 -1.18 10.48
CA ILE A 394 25.22 -2.55 10.01
C ILE A 394 24.38 -3.57 10.81
N ALA A 395 24.31 -3.42 12.13
CA ALA A 395 23.58 -4.35 13.00
C ALA A 395 22.07 -4.40 12.71
N ILE A 396 21.47 -3.32 12.20
CA ILE A 396 20.02 -3.28 11.90
C ILE A 396 19.66 -3.61 10.44
N ILE A 397 20.64 -3.71 9.52
CA ILE A 397 20.39 -4.10 8.11
C ILE A 397 19.60 -5.42 8.01
N PRO A 398 19.94 -6.48 8.77
CA PRO A 398 19.17 -7.74 8.72
C PRO A 398 17.69 -7.56 9.07
N LEU A 399 17.33 -6.62 9.94
CA LEU A 399 15.92 -6.33 10.25
C LEU A 399 15.19 -5.71 9.06
N GLY A 400 15.86 -4.78 8.36
CA GLY A 400 15.35 -4.22 7.11
C GLY A 400 15.10 -5.31 6.06
N VAL A 401 15.99 -6.30 5.96
CA VAL A 401 15.83 -7.47 5.07
C VAL A 401 14.63 -8.31 5.48
N VAL A 402 14.41 -8.56 6.77
CA VAL A 402 13.22 -9.28 7.26
C VAL A 402 11.94 -8.53 6.87
N PHE A 403 11.86 -7.23 7.12
CA PHE A 403 10.69 -6.42 6.76
C PHE A 403 10.47 -6.25 5.25
N TYR A 404 11.54 -6.36 4.45
CA TYR A 404 11.44 -6.38 2.99
C TYR A 404 10.97 -7.74 2.46
N ARG A 405 11.44 -8.83 3.08
CA ARG A 405 11.17 -10.22 2.65
C ARG A 405 9.77 -10.70 3.02
N PHE A 406 9.24 -10.24 4.16
CA PHE A 406 7.98 -10.71 4.74
C PHE A 406 6.90 -9.62 4.67
N ASP A 407 5.73 -9.99 4.17
CA ASP A 407 4.56 -9.13 4.06
C ASP A 407 3.70 -9.25 5.31
N PHE A 408 3.31 -8.14 5.93
CA PHE A 408 2.46 -8.17 7.12
C PHE A 408 1.08 -7.59 6.78
N PRO A 409 0.22 -8.32 6.05
CA PRO A 409 -1.09 -7.85 5.65
C PRO A 409 -2.10 -7.93 6.80
N LEU A 410 -3.15 -7.11 6.74
CA LEU A 410 -4.35 -7.25 7.57
C LEU A 410 -4.02 -7.40 9.08
N TRP A 411 -4.34 -8.55 9.67
CA TRP A 411 -4.15 -8.83 11.10
C TRP A 411 -2.72 -9.27 11.45
N LEU A 412 -1.91 -9.72 10.49
CA LEU A 412 -0.50 -10.02 10.73
C LEU A 412 0.29 -8.77 11.14
N ARG A 413 -0.23 -7.57 10.86
CA ARG A 413 0.31 -6.29 11.35
C ARG A 413 0.35 -6.18 12.87
N THR A 414 -0.53 -6.87 13.57
CA THR A 414 -0.52 -6.87 15.05
C THR A 414 0.77 -7.48 15.61
N ALA A 415 1.41 -8.37 14.86
CA ALA A 415 2.71 -8.93 15.22
C ALA A 415 3.80 -7.87 15.22
N LEU A 416 3.78 -6.91 14.28
CA LEU A 416 4.77 -5.82 14.21
C LEU A 416 4.77 -4.97 15.49
N TRP A 417 3.59 -4.62 15.98
CA TRP A 417 3.44 -3.90 17.25
C TRP A 417 3.89 -4.75 18.44
N SER A 418 3.62 -6.05 18.40
CA SER A 418 4.08 -6.99 19.44
C SER A 418 5.61 -7.06 19.47
N PHE A 419 6.28 -7.06 18.32
CA PHE A 419 7.74 -6.99 18.24
C PHE A 419 8.29 -5.69 18.81
N LEU A 420 7.68 -4.54 18.46
CA LEU A 420 8.07 -3.24 19.02
C LEU A 420 7.96 -3.21 20.54
N PHE A 421 6.80 -3.60 21.09
CA PHE A 421 6.59 -3.59 22.55
C PHE A 421 7.46 -4.60 23.28
N LEU A 422 7.68 -5.78 22.69
CA LEU A 422 8.58 -6.78 23.24
C LEU A 422 10.02 -6.27 23.28
N PHE A 423 10.48 -5.58 22.23
CA PHE A 423 11.80 -4.95 22.21
C PHE A 423 11.94 -3.94 23.35
N ILE A 424 10.99 -3.01 23.48
CA ILE A 424 10.99 -2.01 24.56
C ILE A 424 11.01 -2.69 25.94
N ALA A 425 10.21 -3.74 26.13
CA ALA A 425 10.12 -4.46 27.39
C ALA A 425 11.42 -5.22 27.75
N LEU A 426 12.05 -5.87 26.77
CA LEU A 426 13.26 -6.67 26.99
C LEU A 426 14.51 -5.80 27.15
N PHE A 427 14.65 -4.78 26.31
CA PHE A 427 15.85 -3.95 26.21
C PHE A 427 15.76 -2.70 27.08
N LYS A 428 14.59 -2.39 27.63
CA LYS A 428 14.31 -1.24 28.52
C LYS A 428 14.83 0.09 27.95
N THR A 429 14.76 0.21 26.63
CA THR A 429 15.21 1.39 25.89
C THR A 429 14.04 2.00 25.12
N ALA A 430 13.90 3.31 25.23
CA ALA A 430 12.92 4.10 24.51
C ALA A 430 13.43 5.54 24.40
N ASP A 431 14.10 5.87 23.30
CA ASP A 431 14.43 7.27 22.98
C ASP A 431 13.14 7.98 22.52
N LEU A 432 12.51 8.68 23.46
CA LEU A 432 11.24 9.35 23.24
C LEU A 432 11.37 10.53 22.28
N VAL A 433 12.55 11.16 22.18
CA VAL A 433 12.82 12.23 21.21
C VAL A 433 12.88 11.63 19.81
N ALA A 434 13.63 10.54 19.63
CA ALA A 434 13.67 9.82 18.36
C ALA A 434 12.28 9.34 17.95
N VAL A 435 11.49 8.77 18.87
CA VAL A 435 10.10 8.33 18.60
C VAL A 435 9.22 9.52 18.19
N GLY A 436 9.25 10.62 18.93
CA GLY A 436 8.44 11.81 18.67
C GLY A 436 8.77 12.46 17.32
N VAL A 437 10.06 12.62 17.01
CA VAL A 437 10.54 13.14 15.72
C VAL A 437 10.13 12.22 14.58
N SER A 438 10.32 10.91 14.73
CA SER A 438 9.95 9.92 13.71
C SER A 438 8.46 9.96 13.39
N LEU A 439 7.61 10.00 14.42
CA LEU A 439 6.17 10.11 14.26
C LEU A 439 5.76 11.45 13.64
N GLY A 440 6.38 12.56 14.07
CA GLY A 440 6.12 13.89 13.49
C GLY A 440 6.46 13.97 12.00
N LEU A 441 7.64 13.46 11.61
CA LEU A 441 8.06 13.40 10.20
C LEU A 441 7.14 12.50 9.38
N TYR A 442 6.77 11.34 9.92
CA TYR A 442 5.86 10.41 9.27
C TYR A 442 4.47 11.03 9.05
N LEU A 443 3.89 11.64 10.09
CA LEU A 443 2.59 12.31 10.02
C LEU A 443 2.63 13.53 9.10
N GLY A 444 3.70 14.33 9.13
CA GLY A 444 3.90 15.44 8.20
C GLY A 444 3.94 14.97 6.74
N PHE A 445 4.73 13.93 6.45
CA PHE A 445 4.79 13.31 5.13
C PHE A 445 3.44 12.75 4.68
N THR A 446 2.79 11.95 5.52
CA THR A 446 1.54 11.26 5.16
C THR A 446 0.30 12.15 5.14
N ILE A 447 0.18 13.14 6.03
CA ILE A 447 -1.00 14.02 6.10
C ILE A 447 -0.88 15.18 5.12
N ILE A 448 0.24 15.89 5.18
CA ILE A 448 0.40 17.19 4.51
C ILE A 448 0.89 16.96 3.09
N LEU A 449 2.06 16.34 2.93
CA LEU A 449 2.67 16.17 1.62
C LEU A 449 1.87 15.18 0.76
N TRP A 450 1.59 13.99 1.29
CA TRP A 450 0.93 12.92 0.56
C TRP A 450 -0.60 13.03 0.59
N GLY A 451 -1.20 13.15 1.78
CA GLY A 451 -2.66 13.16 1.95
C GLY A 451 -3.38 14.41 1.41
N SER A 452 -2.65 15.51 1.22
CA SER A 452 -3.25 16.80 0.83
C SER A 452 -2.60 17.40 -0.41
N VAL A 453 -1.32 17.76 -0.35
CA VAL A 453 -0.63 18.43 -1.47
C VAL A 453 -0.61 17.53 -2.70
N TYR A 454 -0.19 16.27 -2.54
CA TYR A 454 -0.09 15.33 -3.66
C TYR A 454 -1.45 15.01 -4.28
N TYR A 455 -2.46 14.63 -3.50
CA TYR A 455 -3.80 14.34 -4.05
C TYR A 455 -4.49 15.57 -4.64
N HIS A 456 -4.25 16.76 -4.08
CA HIS A 456 -4.73 18.01 -4.68
C HIS A 456 -4.10 18.23 -6.05
N LEU A 457 -2.76 18.14 -6.15
CA LEU A 457 -2.04 18.34 -7.40
C LEU A 457 -2.31 17.25 -8.43
N ARG A 458 -2.46 15.99 -8.00
CA ARG A 458 -2.58 14.83 -8.90
C ARG A 458 -3.98 14.69 -9.49
N ILE A 459 -5.03 14.87 -8.68
CA ILE A 459 -6.41 14.54 -9.07
C ILE A 459 -7.44 15.61 -8.67
N GLY A 460 -7.01 16.79 -8.22
CA GLY A 460 -7.89 17.92 -7.93
C GLY A 460 -8.66 17.83 -6.61
N MET A 461 -8.21 17.01 -5.64
CA MET A 461 -8.92 16.84 -4.37
C MET A 461 -8.92 18.11 -3.50
N PRO A 462 -9.98 18.40 -2.71
CA PRO A 462 -10.02 19.61 -1.87
C PRO A 462 -8.88 19.68 -0.86
N TRP A 463 -8.42 20.90 -0.52
CA TRP A 463 -7.42 21.09 0.54
C TRP A 463 -7.87 20.58 1.92
N THR A 464 -9.17 20.39 2.15
CA THR A 464 -9.71 19.78 3.36
C THR A 464 -9.49 18.26 3.42
N ASN A 465 -8.86 17.63 2.42
CA ASN A 465 -8.64 16.19 2.38
C ASN A 465 -7.83 15.68 3.58
N PHE A 466 -6.96 16.51 4.19
CA PHE A 466 -6.24 16.15 5.42
C PHE A 466 -7.16 15.72 6.57
N THR A 467 -8.38 16.28 6.65
CA THR A 467 -9.35 15.97 7.71
C THR A 467 -9.82 14.51 7.70
N ARG A 468 -9.64 13.83 6.55
CA ARG A 468 -10.06 12.44 6.32
C ARG A 468 -8.94 11.44 6.56
N PHE A 469 -7.72 11.92 6.89
CA PHE A 469 -6.54 11.12 7.17
C PHE A 469 -6.75 10.04 8.24
N TRP A 470 -7.60 10.29 9.24
CA TRP A 470 -7.87 9.29 10.27
C TRP A 470 -8.44 7.98 9.70
N ARG A 471 -9.18 8.03 8.58
CA ARG A 471 -9.60 6.81 7.87
C ARG A 471 -8.43 6.10 7.21
N LEU A 472 -7.45 6.84 6.75
CA LEU A 472 -6.22 6.30 6.17
C LEU A 472 -5.31 5.64 7.22
N VAL A 473 -5.25 6.22 8.42
CA VAL A 473 -4.53 5.63 9.56
C VAL A 473 -5.21 4.38 10.10
N LEU A 474 -6.54 4.42 10.24
CA LEU A 474 -7.29 3.40 10.97
C LEU A 474 -7.84 2.29 10.08
N GLU A 475 -8.10 2.57 8.80
CA GLU A 475 -8.85 1.68 7.92
C GLU A 475 -8.09 1.27 6.65
N ASN A 476 -6.90 1.82 6.38
CA ASN A 476 -6.16 1.51 5.14
C ASN A 476 -5.65 0.05 5.14
N PRO A 477 -6.12 -0.78 4.19
CA PRO A 477 -5.67 -2.16 4.08
C PRO A 477 -4.37 -2.25 3.30
N ASP A 478 -4.05 -1.34 2.37
CA ASP A 478 -2.92 -1.37 1.43
C ASP A 478 -1.55 -1.18 2.13
N PRO A 479 -0.47 -1.93 1.79
CA PRO A 479 0.82 -1.80 2.45
C PRO A 479 1.65 -0.70 1.76
N THR A 480 1.09 0.51 1.68
CA THR A 480 1.79 1.71 1.22
C THR A 480 2.41 2.47 2.38
N SER A 481 3.18 3.51 2.04
CA SER A 481 3.76 4.43 3.02
C SER A 481 2.73 5.17 3.86
N GLY A 482 1.47 5.23 3.43
CA GLY A 482 0.36 5.77 4.21
C GLY A 482 -0.13 4.84 5.33
N ASN A 483 0.27 3.56 5.36
CA ASN A 483 -0.25 2.60 6.32
C ASN A 483 0.37 2.74 7.72
N PHE A 484 -0.23 3.56 8.57
CA PHE A 484 0.29 3.83 9.92
C PHE A 484 0.45 2.55 10.76
N LEU A 485 -0.51 1.63 10.71
CA LEU A 485 -0.46 0.41 11.53
C LEU A 485 0.64 -0.56 11.11
N GLU A 486 1.14 -0.44 9.88
CA GLU A 486 2.23 -1.26 9.37
C GLU A 486 3.59 -0.56 9.44
N GLN A 487 3.67 0.68 8.98
CA GLN A 487 4.94 1.40 8.83
C GLN A 487 5.51 1.84 10.18
N THR A 488 4.66 2.37 11.07
CA THR A 488 5.05 2.89 12.39
C THR A 488 5.83 1.89 13.23
N PRO A 489 5.33 0.66 13.49
CA PRO A 489 6.09 -0.28 14.29
C PRO A 489 7.40 -0.73 13.62
N LYS A 490 7.46 -0.76 12.28
CA LYS A 490 8.66 -1.14 11.54
C LYS A 490 9.78 -0.11 11.69
N PHE A 491 9.51 1.16 11.36
CA PHE A 491 10.56 2.19 11.44
C PHE A 491 10.94 2.51 12.90
N LEU A 492 9.98 2.48 13.85
CA LEU A 492 10.29 2.70 15.26
C LEU A 492 11.18 1.60 15.81
N LEU A 493 10.91 0.33 15.46
CA LEU A 493 11.77 -0.77 15.90
C LEU A 493 13.20 -0.63 15.36
N MET A 494 13.35 -0.26 14.08
CA MET A 494 14.67 0.01 13.49
C MET A 494 15.42 1.15 14.21
N ILE A 495 14.72 2.25 14.50
CA ILE A 495 15.31 3.44 15.14
C ILE A 495 15.69 3.15 16.60
N LEU A 496 14.85 2.44 17.35
CA LEU A 496 15.15 2.08 18.73
C LEU A 496 16.28 1.04 18.84
N MET A 497 16.34 0.07 17.92
CA MET A 497 17.44 -0.89 17.86
C MET A 497 18.77 -0.21 17.51
N PHE A 498 18.73 0.76 16.59
CA PHE A 498 19.88 1.60 16.30
C PHE A 498 20.36 2.36 17.55
N GLY A 499 19.45 3.03 18.25
CA GLY A 499 19.74 3.74 19.50
C GLY A 499 20.38 2.85 20.57
N TYR A 500 19.85 1.63 20.76
CA TYR A 500 20.38 0.67 21.73
C TYR A 500 21.85 0.30 21.46
N VAL A 501 22.22 0.07 20.19
CA VAL A 501 23.62 -0.20 19.83
C VAL A 501 24.48 1.05 19.96
N MET A 502 23.92 2.23 19.67
CA MET A 502 24.61 3.51 19.77
C MET A 502 25.00 3.88 21.20
N ASP A 503 24.13 3.62 22.18
CA ASP A 503 24.34 3.98 23.59
C ASP A 503 25.42 3.13 24.27
N GLY A 504 25.67 1.92 23.76
CA GLY A 504 26.64 0.99 24.33
C GLY A 504 27.21 0.03 23.27
N PRO A 505 27.98 0.51 22.28
CA PRO A 505 28.46 -0.31 21.17
C PRO A 505 29.45 -1.35 21.68
N SER A 506 29.03 -2.60 21.67
CA SER A 506 29.82 -3.74 22.12
C SER A 506 29.39 -4.97 21.35
N ILE A 507 30.23 -6.01 21.34
CA ILE A 507 29.87 -7.30 20.76
C ILE A 507 28.59 -7.84 21.42
N ALA A 508 28.40 -7.59 22.71
CA ALA A 508 27.20 -8.02 23.44
C ALA A 508 25.93 -7.27 23.00
N SER A 509 25.98 -5.95 22.81
CA SER A 509 24.81 -5.18 22.36
C SER A 509 24.43 -5.49 20.92
N VAL A 510 25.42 -5.67 20.03
CA VAL A 510 25.20 -6.13 18.65
C VAL A 510 24.60 -7.54 18.65
N ALA A 511 25.18 -8.49 19.39
CA ALA A 511 24.65 -9.86 19.47
C ALA A 511 23.23 -9.93 20.06
N ALA A 512 22.90 -9.08 21.03
CA ALA A 512 21.56 -9.01 21.60
C ALA A 512 20.53 -8.51 20.56
N VAL A 513 20.89 -7.46 19.81
CA VAL A 513 20.08 -6.91 18.71
C VAL A 513 19.92 -7.95 17.61
N GLU A 514 20.99 -8.56 17.12
CA GLU A 514 20.94 -9.60 16.09
C GLU A 514 20.16 -10.83 16.54
N GLY A 515 20.29 -11.25 17.81
CA GLY A 515 19.49 -12.31 18.40
C GLY A 515 17.98 -11.98 18.40
N PHE A 516 17.63 -10.73 18.69
CA PHE A 516 16.25 -10.26 18.57
C PHE A 516 15.78 -10.21 17.11
N ILE A 517 16.63 -9.78 16.16
CA ILE A 517 16.31 -9.82 14.73
C ILE A 517 16.07 -11.25 14.25
N LEU A 518 16.90 -12.21 14.69
CA LEU A 518 16.72 -13.63 14.38
C LEU A 518 15.37 -14.13 14.92
N PHE A 519 15.02 -13.77 16.15
CA PHE A 519 13.70 -14.06 16.71
C PHE A 519 12.58 -13.47 15.84
N VAL A 520 12.66 -12.19 15.46
CA VAL A 520 11.67 -11.54 14.58
C VAL A 520 11.59 -12.24 13.22
N GLY A 521 12.73 -12.64 12.65
CA GLY A 521 12.79 -13.37 11.38
C GLY A 521 12.17 -14.76 11.46
N ILE A 522 12.45 -15.54 12.51
CA ILE A 522 11.83 -16.84 12.76
C ILE A 522 10.33 -16.67 13.01
N ALA A 523 9.94 -15.72 13.85
CA ALA A 523 8.55 -15.41 14.11
C ALA A 523 7.83 -15.01 12.81
N ALA A 524 8.42 -14.15 11.98
CA ALA A 524 7.88 -13.77 10.68
C ALA A 524 7.72 -14.99 9.75
N LEU A 525 8.72 -15.88 9.68
CA LEU A 525 8.65 -17.11 8.91
C LEU A 525 7.49 -18.02 9.37
N LEU A 526 7.38 -18.26 10.67
CA LEU A 526 6.30 -19.08 11.26
C LEU A 526 4.94 -18.42 11.06
N LEU A 527 4.85 -17.10 11.24
CA LEU A 527 3.66 -16.32 10.94
C LEU A 527 3.24 -16.49 9.47
N HIS A 528 4.17 -16.42 8.52
CA HIS A 528 3.80 -16.61 7.12
C HIS A 528 3.40 -18.05 6.81
N GLN A 529 4.13 -19.02 7.35
CA GLN A 529 3.87 -20.44 7.12
C GLN A 529 2.52 -20.89 7.70
N TRP A 530 2.12 -20.36 8.85
CA TRP A 530 0.91 -20.80 9.55
C TRP A 530 -0.30 -19.89 9.35
N PHE A 531 -0.14 -18.70 8.79
CA PHE A 531 -1.22 -17.70 8.81
C PHE A 531 -1.40 -16.94 7.49
N PHE A 532 -0.44 -17.01 6.56
CA PHE A 532 -0.55 -16.44 5.22
C PHE A 532 -1.07 -17.47 4.20
N THR A 533 -1.99 -18.33 4.61
CA THR A 533 -2.53 -19.45 3.83
C THR A 533 -3.79 -19.09 3.04
N TRP A 534 -4.27 -17.86 3.15
CA TRP A 534 -5.48 -17.38 2.48
C TRP A 534 -5.25 -16.88 1.05
N VAL A 535 -3.99 -16.69 0.62
CA VAL A 535 -3.65 -16.38 -0.78
C VAL A 535 -3.88 -17.64 -1.61
N PRO A 536 -4.81 -17.64 -2.58
CA PRO A 536 -5.06 -18.81 -3.40
C PRO A 536 -3.80 -19.17 -4.18
N ALA A 537 -3.40 -20.44 -4.14
CA ALA A 537 -2.34 -20.93 -5.02
C ALA A 537 -2.83 -20.83 -6.47
N LEU A 538 -2.24 -19.92 -7.24
CA LEU A 538 -2.47 -19.90 -8.69
C LEU A 538 -1.81 -21.14 -9.30
N PRO A 539 -2.45 -21.78 -10.29
CA PRO A 539 -1.83 -22.89 -11.00
C PRO A 539 -0.46 -22.47 -11.52
N SER A 540 0.56 -23.29 -11.28
CA SER A 540 1.94 -23.02 -11.71
C SER A 540 2.34 -23.81 -12.95
N THR A 541 1.52 -24.80 -13.33
CA THR A 541 1.73 -25.63 -14.50
C THR A 541 0.89 -25.09 -15.64
N PRO A 542 1.49 -24.74 -16.79
CA PRO A 542 0.74 -24.35 -17.97
C PRO A 542 -0.31 -25.39 -18.30
N LEU A 543 -1.52 -24.94 -18.65
CA LEU A 543 -2.50 -25.85 -19.23
C LEU A 543 -1.93 -26.28 -20.58
N ARG A 544 -1.57 -27.56 -20.71
CA ARG A 544 -1.14 -28.09 -22.00
C ARG A 544 -2.33 -28.02 -22.93
N GLY A 545 -2.36 -27.01 -23.80
CA GLY A 545 -3.24 -26.97 -24.95
C GLY A 545 -2.85 -28.12 -25.88
N THR A 546 -3.46 -29.28 -25.70
CA THR A 546 -3.32 -30.43 -26.62
C THR A 546 -4.32 -30.37 -27.76
N GLY A 547 -5.12 -29.31 -27.85
CA GLY A 547 -6.08 -29.06 -28.91
C GLY A 547 -5.46 -28.33 -30.11
N PRO A 548 -6.03 -28.48 -31.32
CA PRO A 548 -5.66 -27.67 -32.47
C PRO A 548 -5.88 -26.18 -32.19
N THR A 549 -5.05 -25.30 -32.79
CA THR A 549 -5.23 -23.85 -32.70
C THR A 549 -6.65 -23.49 -33.16
N PRO A 550 -7.42 -22.74 -32.37
CA PRO A 550 -8.80 -22.40 -32.71
C PRO A 550 -8.84 -21.57 -34.00
N SER A 551 -9.91 -21.75 -34.78
CA SER A 551 -10.18 -20.88 -35.93
C SER A 551 -10.50 -19.47 -35.44
N ARG A 552 -9.97 -18.46 -36.12
CA ARG A 552 -10.24 -17.04 -35.82
C ARG A 552 -11.74 -16.79 -35.79
N SER A 553 -12.23 -16.29 -34.66
CA SER A 553 -13.65 -16.03 -34.42
C SER A 553 -14.02 -14.57 -34.58
N ALA A 554 -13.07 -13.64 -34.41
CA ALA A 554 -13.27 -12.22 -34.63
C ALA A 554 -12.09 -11.62 -35.40
N ARG A 555 -12.36 -10.63 -36.25
CA ARG A 555 -11.32 -9.77 -36.81
C ARG A 555 -10.66 -8.95 -35.70
N ARG A 556 -11.42 -8.42 -34.76
CA ARG A 556 -10.88 -7.50 -33.73
C ARG A 556 -11.35 -7.83 -32.34
N VAL A 557 -10.50 -7.58 -31.35
CA VAL A 557 -10.89 -7.58 -29.94
C VAL A 557 -10.59 -6.21 -29.32
N ILE A 558 -11.59 -5.60 -28.69
CA ILE A 558 -11.45 -4.36 -27.93
C ILE A 558 -11.72 -4.70 -26.46
N ALA A 559 -10.69 -4.60 -25.62
CA ALA A 559 -10.77 -4.86 -24.19
C ALA A 559 -10.70 -3.55 -23.41
N ILE A 560 -11.79 -3.17 -22.74
CA ILE A 560 -11.86 -2.00 -21.86
C ILE A 560 -11.75 -2.46 -20.41
N VAL A 561 -10.69 -2.02 -19.73
CA VAL A 561 -10.37 -2.36 -18.35
C VAL A 561 -10.62 -1.15 -17.47
N ILE A 562 -11.66 -1.21 -16.64
CA ILE A 562 -11.98 -0.18 -15.66
C ILE A 562 -11.13 -0.45 -14.41
N ASP A 563 -10.04 0.28 -14.23
CA ASP A 563 -9.09 0.08 -13.14
C ASP A 563 -9.78 0.22 -11.77
N GLY A 564 -9.44 -0.67 -10.82
CA GLY A 564 -9.93 -0.60 -9.44
C GLY A 564 -11.45 -0.75 -9.30
N CYS A 565 -12.13 -1.33 -10.28
CA CYS A 565 -13.59 -1.45 -10.33
C CYS A 565 -14.08 -2.72 -9.63
N ARG A 566 -14.86 -2.54 -8.56
CA ARG A 566 -15.46 -3.66 -7.84
C ARG A 566 -16.67 -4.23 -8.58
N ALA A 567 -16.71 -5.55 -8.74
CA ALA A 567 -17.84 -6.24 -9.38
C ALA A 567 -19.19 -6.01 -8.67
N ASP A 568 -19.20 -5.89 -7.33
CA ASP A 568 -20.42 -5.64 -6.58
C ASP A 568 -20.90 -4.19 -6.69
N ARG A 569 -19.99 -3.22 -6.80
CA ARG A 569 -20.33 -1.80 -6.98
C ARG A 569 -20.76 -1.47 -8.39
N LEU A 570 -20.17 -2.12 -9.39
CA LEU A 570 -20.63 -1.99 -10.77
C LEU A 570 -22.12 -2.37 -10.89
N ARG A 571 -22.54 -3.47 -10.24
CA ARG A 571 -23.95 -3.90 -10.22
C ARG A 571 -24.88 -3.00 -9.41
N GLU A 572 -24.34 -2.17 -8.52
CA GLU A 572 -25.12 -1.21 -7.72
C GLU A 572 -25.27 0.14 -8.43
N ALA A 573 -24.27 0.52 -9.23
CA ALA A 573 -24.29 1.72 -10.04
C ALA A 573 -25.34 1.62 -11.17
N HIS A 574 -25.85 2.76 -11.62
CA HIS A 574 -26.76 2.82 -12.76
C HIS A 574 -25.95 2.85 -14.08
N THR A 575 -25.69 1.67 -14.66
CA THR A 575 -24.82 1.49 -15.85
C THR A 575 -25.58 0.86 -17.03
N PRO A 576 -26.52 1.59 -17.66
CA PRO A 576 -27.40 1.04 -18.70
C PRO A 576 -26.65 0.44 -19.90
N PHE A 577 -25.52 1.02 -20.29
CA PHE A 577 -24.75 0.50 -21.43
C PHE A 577 -24.03 -0.80 -21.07
N ILE A 578 -23.30 -0.84 -19.96
CA ILE A 578 -22.65 -2.08 -19.49
C ILE A 578 -23.70 -3.16 -19.19
N ASP A 579 -24.87 -2.79 -18.66
CA ASP A 579 -25.97 -3.74 -18.41
C ASP A 579 -26.53 -4.33 -19.72
N SER A 580 -26.61 -3.57 -20.81
CA SER A 580 -27.02 -4.12 -22.11
C SER A 580 -25.98 -5.14 -22.60
N LEU A 581 -24.68 -4.86 -22.48
CA LEU A 581 -23.61 -5.81 -22.81
C LEU A 581 -23.69 -7.10 -22.01
N ARG A 582 -24.06 -7.01 -20.71
CA ARG A 582 -24.28 -8.19 -19.85
C ARG A 582 -25.44 -9.05 -20.33
N HIS A 583 -26.53 -8.41 -20.76
CA HIS A 583 -27.71 -9.11 -21.27
C HIS A 583 -27.48 -9.75 -22.64
N GLU A 584 -26.70 -9.09 -23.50
CA GLU A 584 -26.47 -9.53 -24.88
C GLU A 584 -25.23 -10.42 -25.05
N GLY A 585 -24.34 -10.46 -24.05
CA GLY A 585 -23.08 -11.19 -24.06
C GLY A 585 -23.00 -12.36 -23.08
N THR A 586 -21.79 -12.71 -22.68
CA THR A 586 -21.47 -13.67 -21.61
C THR A 586 -20.91 -12.94 -20.39
N GLU A 587 -21.57 -13.06 -19.22
CA GLU A 587 -21.08 -12.52 -17.93
C GLU A 587 -20.41 -13.62 -17.09
N TYR A 588 -19.20 -13.35 -16.58
CA TYR A 588 -18.53 -14.18 -15.57
C TYR A 588 -18.67 -13.55 -14.19
N THR A 589 -19.52 -14.13 -13.34
CA THR A 589 -19.97 -13.48 -12.10
C THR A 589 -18.99 -13.61 -10.91
N ASP A 590 -18.08 -14.59 -10.94
CA ASP A 590 -17.00 -14.82 -9.97
C ASP A 590 -15.61 -14.84 -10.65
N MET A 591 -15.28 -13.76 -11.37
CA MET A 591 -13.93 -13.53 -11.90
C MET A 591 -13.01 -12.99 -10.80
N ARG A 592 -11.88 -13.66 -10.56
CA ARG A 592 -10.94 -13.34 -9.47
C ARG A 592 -9.61 -12.80 -9.97
N THR A 593 -9.12 -11.73 -9.33
CA THR A 593 -7.79 -11.18 -9.58
C THR A 593 -6.66 -12.05 -8.96
N VAL A 594 -5.42 -11.63 -9.16
CA VAL A 594 -4.19 -12.27 -8.68
C VAL A 594 -3.65 -11.64 -7.40
N TYR A 595 -2.68 -12.29 -6.75
CA TYR A 595 -1.96 -11.74 -5.61
C TYR A 595 -0.51 -11.35 -5.97
N PRO A 596 -0.03 -10.15 -5.61
CA PRO A 596 -0.79 -9.02 -5.06
C PRO A 596 -1.78 -8.41 -6.06
N ALA A 597 -2.93 -7.94 -5.57
CA ALA A 597 -3.97 -7.31 -6.38
C ALA A 597 -3.62 -5.84 -6.69
N ARG A 598 -2.62 -5.63 -7.58
CA ARG A 598 -2.09 -4.31 -7.96
C ARG A 598 -2.09 -4.16 -9.46
N THR A 599 -2.34 -2.95 -9.97
CA THR A 599 -2.45 -2.66 -11.41
C THR A 599 -1.39 -3.32 -12.29
N VAL A 600 -0.10 -3.04 -12.10
CA VAL A 600 0.97 -3.61 -12.97
C VAL A 600 1.01 -5.13 -12.86
N THR A 601 0.78 -5.67 -11.66
CA THR A 601 0.79 -7.12 -11.40
C THR A 601 -0.40 -7.80 -12.08
N ALA A 602 -1.60 -7.26 -11.91
CA ALA A 602 -2.85 -7.78 -12.44
C ALA A 602 -2.91 -7.67 -13.97
N PHE A 603 -2.54 -6.52 -14.56
CA PHE A 603 -2.42 -6.37 -16.01
C PHE A 603 -1.41 -7.36 -16.61
N SER A 604 -0.26 -7.56 -15.93
CA SER A 604 0.73 -8.54 -16.38
C SER A 604 0.16 -9.96 -16.38
N SER A 605 -0.56 -10.37 -15.34
CA SER A 605 -1.23 -11.68 -15.31
C SER A 605 -2.36 -11.78 -16.34
N MET A 606 -3.15 -10.72 -16.51
CA MET A 606 -4.25 -10.64 -17.49
C MET A 606 -3.75 -10.83 -18.92
N LEU A 607 -2.61 -10.23 -19.27
CA LEU A 607 -2.07 -10.17 -20.64
C LEU A 607 -0.95 -11.18 -20.92
N THR A 608 -0.53 -11.98 -19.94
CA THR A 608 0.37 -13.14 -20.16
C THR A 608 -0.33 -14.47 -19.90
N GLY A 609 -1.44 -14.45 -19.17
CA GLY A 609 -2.10 -15.64 -18.65
C GLY A 609 -1.28 -16.38 -17.61
N ALA A 610 -0.15 -15.81 -17.16
CA ALA A 610 0.78 -16.40 -16.21
C ALA A 610 0.61 -15.77 -14.80
N PRO A 611 0.96 -16.47 -13.72
CA PRO A 611 0.92 -15.89 -12.38
C PRO A 611 2.14 -14.96 -12.11
N PRO A 612 2.08 -14.08 -11.08
CA PRO A 612 3.16 -13.16 -10.72
C PRO A 612 4.53 -13.80 -10.44
N ALA A 613 4.53 -15.07 -10.02
CA ALA A 613 5.77 -15.83 -9.85
C ALA A 613 6.51 -16.10 -11.18
N VAL A 614 5.78 -16.16 -12.30
CA VAL A 614 6.29 -16.50 -13.64
C VAL A 614 6.63 -15.25 -14.44
N HIS A 615 5.70 -14.30 -14.59
CA HIS A 615 5.96 -13.07 -15.36
C HIS A 615 6.87 -12.08 -14.63
N GLY A 616 7.07 -12.24 -13.32
CA GLY A 616 8.05 -11.48 -12.53
C GLY A 616 7.58 -10.12 -12.00
N MET A 617 6.43 -9.61 -12.45
CA MET A 617 5.82 -8.38 -11.94
C MET A 617 5.05 -8.67 -10.66
N LYS A 618 5.59 -8.25 -9.51
CA LYS A 618 4.99 -8.48 -8.18
C LYS A 618 4.64 -7.18 -7.44
N SER A 619 4.93 -6.05 -8.08
CA SER A 619 4.72 -4.72 -7.53
C SER A 619 4.49 -3.71 -8.65
N ASN A 620 4.07 -2.50 -8.30
CA ASN A 620 4.02 -1.38 -9.25
C ASN A 620 5.42 -0.75 -9.42
N PHE A 621 6.31 -0.95 -8.46
CA PHE A 621 7.74 -0.73 -8.59
C PHE A 621 8.40 -1.91 -9.32
N VAL A 622 8.85 -1.65 -10.55
CA VAL A 622 9.46 -2.65 -11.43
C VAL A 622 10.96 -2.34 -11.59
N PRO A 623 11.85 -2.98 -10.81
CA PRO A 623 13.29 -2.71 -10.89
C PRO A 623 13.93 -3.23 -12.19
N ASN A 624 13.34 -4.26 -12.81
CA ASN A 624 13.76 -4.80 -14.10
C ASN A 624 12.62 -4.68 -15.10
N LEU A 625 12.83 -3.88 -16.15
CA LEU A 625 11.82 -3.62 -17.19
C LEU A 625 11.46 -4.90 -17.95
N GLY A 626 10.19 -5.02 -18.36
CA GLY A 626 9.67 -6.08 -19.20
C GLY A 626 9.22 -7.33 -18.42
N VAL A 627 8.06 -7.89 -18.81
CA VAL A 627 7.61 -9.20 -18.32
C VAL A 627 8.59 -10.31 -18.71
N LYS A 628 8.77 -11.31 -17.84
CA LYS A 628 9.74 -12.41 -18.03
C LYS A 628 9.20 -13.60 -18.85
N CYS A 629 8.02 -13.45 -19.42
CA CYS A 629 7.36 -14.47 -20.22
C CYS A 629 6.62 -13.83 -21.39
N GLU A 630 6.21 -14.66 -22.33
CA GLU A 630 5.44 -14.24 -23.49
C GLU A 630 4.10 -13.60 -23.07
N SER A 631 3.76 -12.46 -23.67
CA SER A 631 2.47 -11.76 -23.53
C SER A 631 1.61 -11.94 -24.78
N VAL A 632 0.35 -11.51 -24.72
CA VAL A 632 -0.54 -11.47 -25.89
C VAL A 632 0.06 -10.65 -27.04
N PHE A 633 0.81 -9.58 -26.74
CA PHE A 633 1.43 -8.74 -27.75
C PHE A 633 2.54 -9.48 -28.50
N ASP A 634 3.34 -10.27 -27.80
CA ASP A 634 4.42 -11.07 -28.41
C ASP A 634 3.85 -12.14 -29.36
N VAL A 635 2.72 -12.77 -28.98
CA VAL A 635 2.07 -13.79 -29.83
C VAL A 635 1.48 -13.16 -31.10
N LEU A 636 0.86 -11.98 -30.97
CA LEU A 636 0.30 -11.26 -32.12
C LEU A 636 1.39 -10.79 -33.07
N GLU A 637 2.49 -10.24 -32.55
CA GLU A 637 3.62 -9.79 -33.36
C GLU A 637 4.27 -10.93 -34.14
N GLN A 638 4.41 -12.12 -33.53
CA GLN A 638 4.87 -13.34 -34.22
C GLN A 638 3.91 -13.78 -35.35
N GLY A 639 2.63 -13.46 -35.24
CA GLY A 639 1.59 -13.77 -36.21
C GLY A 639 1.39 -12.72 -37.30
N GLY A 640 2.04 -11.55 -37.18
CA GLY A 640 1.85 -10.39 -38.06
C GLY A 640 0.66 -9.50 -37.70
N GLU A 641 -0.02 -9.75 -36.59
CA GLU A 641 -1.11 -8.92 -36.06
C GLU A 641 -0.60 -7.82 -35.11
N LYS A 642 -1.40 -6.77 -34.95
CA LYS A 642 -1.06 -5.62 -34.10
C LYS A 642 -1.87 -5.62 -32.81
N GLY A 643 -1.18 -5.61 -31.67
CA GLY A 643 -1.77 -5.34 -30.37
C GLY A 643 -1.29 -4.00 -29.79
N ARG A 644 -2.20 -3.23 -29.20
CA ARG A 644 -1.90 -1.94 -28.56
C ARG A 644 -2.57 -1.82 -27.20
N LEU A 645 -1.87 -1.18 -26.27
CA LEU A 645 -2.38 -0.83 -24.95
C LEU A 645 -2.39 0.69 -24.79
N VAL A 646 -3.51 1.25 -24.34
CA VAL A 646 -3.65 2.66 -23.95
C VAL A 646 -3.89 2.72 -22.45
N GLY A 647 -2.98 3.35 -21.71
CA GLY A 647 -3.05 3.35 -20.25
C GLY A 647 -2.02 4.23 -19.55
N ILE A 648 -1.74 3.93 -18.28
CA ILE A 648 -0.77 4.68 -17.47
C ILE A 648 0.67 4.38 -17.86
N ALA A 649 1.55 5.35 -17.59
CA ALA A 649 2.99 5.22 -17.82
C ALA A 649 3.63 4.01 -17.12
N HIS A 650 3.09 3.52 -15.99
CA HIS A 650 3.63 2.34 -15.32
C HIS A 650 3.48 1.04 -16.12
N LEU A 651 2.56 0.97 -17.08
CA LEU A 651 2.42 -0.21 -17.95
C LEU A 651 3.50 -0.28 -19.03
N VAL A 652 4.15 0.86 -19.35
CA VAL A 652 5.36 0.90 -20.20
C VAL A 652 6.48 0.07 -19.58
N ASP A 653 6.63 0.13 -18.25
CA ASP A 653 7.68 -0.63 -17.56
C ASP A 653 7.48 -2.15 -17.70
N ALA A 654 6.26 -2.62 -17.96
CA ALA A 654 5.93 -4.03 -18.13
C ALA A 654 5.93 -4.50 -19.61
N PHE A 655 5.48 -3.65 -20.54
CA PHE A 655 5.24 -4.06 -21.94
C PHE A 655 6.01 -3.27 -23.01
N GLY A 656 6.74 -2.20 -22.65
CA GLY A 656 7.52 -1.39 -23.60
C GLY A 656 6.79 -0.18 -24.18
N GLU A 657 7.56 0.83 -24.63
CA GLU A 657 7.04 2.11 -25.17
C GLU A 657 6.37 1.94 -26.55
N ASP A 658 6.81 0.93 -27.29
CA ASP A 658 6.38 0.57 -28.64
C ASP A 658 5.00 -0.12 -28.67
N ARG A 659 4.54 -0.65 -27.52
CA ARG A 659 3.25 -1.33 -27.38
C ARG A 659 2.25 -0.53 -26.55
N VAL A 660 2.73 0.40 -25.73
CA VAL A 660 1.94 1.15 -24.75
C VAL A 660 1.91 2.64 -25.10
N SER A 661 0.73 3.12 -25.48
CA SER A 661 0.43 4.55 -25.58
C SER A 661 -0.01 5.11 -24.23
N THR A 662 0.66 6.16 -23.75
CA THR A 662 0.42 6.71 -22.41
C THR A 662 -0.22 8.09 -22.42
N VAL A 663 -1.01 8.39 -21.41
CA VAL A 663 -1.47 9.75 -21.06
C VAL A 663 -0.91 10.13 -19.69
N SER A 664 -0.61 11.42 -19.44
CA SER A 664 -0.16 11.87 -18.11
C SER A 664 -1.24 11.62 -17.05
N ALA A 665 -0.83 10.98 -15.95
CA ALA A 665 -1.69 10.70 -14.80
C ALA A 665 -1.91 11.93 -13.89
N VAL A 666 -1.29 13.07 -14.19
CA VAL A 666 -1.50 14.36 -13.52
C VAL A 666 -2.52 15.15 -14.35
N ASN A 667 -3.77 14.77 -14.22
CA ASN A 667 -4.91 15.44 -14.83
C ASN A 667 -6.06 15.43 -13.82
N HIS A 668 -6.98 16.39 -13.92
CA HIS A 668 -8.18 16.34 -13.11
C HIS A 668 -8.89 15.01 -13.34
N ASN A 669 -9.37 14.38 -12.27
CA ASN A 669 -9.98 13.05 -12.29
C ASN A 669 -11.25 12.98 -13.19
N ASP A 670 -11.81 14.13 -13.53
CA ASP A 670 -12.94 14.25 -14.46
C ASP A 670 -12.50 14.24 -15.93
N GLU A 671 -11.22 14.47 -16.22
CA GLU A 671 -10.68 14.58 -17.59
C GLU A 671 -9.81 13.39 -18.03
N ILE A 672 -9.30 12.60 -17.07
CA ILE A 672 -8.33 11.53 -17.35
C ILE A 672 -8.89 10.44 -18.28
N ASP A 673 -10.10 9.96 -18.05
CA ASP A 673 -10.74 8.93 -18.88
C ASP A 673 -11.05 9.47 -20.28
N HIS A 674 -11.44 10.75 -20.40
CA HIS A 674 -11.62 11.40 -21.70
C HIS A 674 -10.30 11.51 -22.47
N ALA A 675 -9.19 11.79 -21.79
CA ALA A 675 -7.88 11.84 -22.41
C ALA A 675 -7.41 10.45 -22.89
N LEU A 676 -7.64 9.41 -22.10
CA LEU A 676 -7.37 8.01 -22.48
C LEU A 676 -8.21 7.59 -23.68
N VAL A 677 -9.51 7.92 -23.70
CA VAL A 677 -10.38 7.66 -24.86
C VAL A 677 -9.93 8.41 -26.10
N ARG A 678 -9.50 9.68 -25.99
CA ARG A 678 -8.94 10.41 -27.14
C ARG A 678 -7.69 9.72 -27.70
N GLN A 679 -6.79 9.26 -26.83
CA GLN A 679 -5.62 8.52 -27.25
C GLN A 679 -5.99 7.18 -27.90
N ALA A 680 -6.99 6.48 -27.37
CA ALA A 680 -7.51 5.25 -27.98
C ALA A 680 -8.08 5.47 -29.38
N LYS A 681 -8.85 6.55 -29.57
CA LYS A 681 -9.36 6.93 -30.91
C LYS A 681 -8.23 7.22 -31.89
N ARG A 682 -7.15 7.88 -31.43
CA ARG A 682 -5.95 8.12 -32.24
C ARG A 682 -5.27 6.83 -32.66
N VAL A 683 -5.00 5.93 -31.71
CA VAL A 683 -4.39 4.61 -31.97
C VAL A 683 -5.25 3.80 -32.95
N MET A 684 -6.57 3.81 -32.81
CA MET A 684 -7.48 3.12 -33.74
C MET A 684 -7.38 3.67 -35.17
N ARG A 685 -7.30 5.00 -35.34
CA ARG A 685 -7.20 5.66 -36.65
C ARG A 685 -5.84 5.49 -37.31
N GLU A 686 -4.77 5.62 -36.54
CA GLU A 686 -3.40 5.63 -37.06
C GLU A 686 -2.83 4.22 -37.26
N GLU A 687 -3.22 3.27 -36.41
CA GLU A 687 -2.56 1.96 -36.36
C GLU A 687 -3.45 0.77 -36.74
N ASP A 688 -4.78 0.93 -36.64
CA ASP A 688 -5.82 -0.09 -36.89
C ASP A 688 -5.51 -1.46 -36.23
N PRO A 689 -5.37 -1.54 -34.89
CA PRO A 689 -4.94 -2.77 -34.24
C PRO A 689 -5.99 -3.90 -34.28
N ASP A 690 -5.51 -5.15 -34.28
CA ASP A 690 -6.33 -6.37 -34.09
C ASP A 690 -6.76 -6.53 -32.62
N LEU A 691 -5.92 -6.09 -31.68
CA LEU A 691 -6.21 -6.04 -30.25
C LEU A 691 -5.97 -4.63 -29.71
N LEU A 692 -7.01 -3.99 -29.18
CA LEU A 692 -6.89 -2.77 -28.38
C LEU A 692 -7.22 -3.07 -26.91
N VAL A 693 -6.30 -2.75 -26.00
CA VAL A 693 -6.55 -2.75 -24.56
C VAL A 693 -6.61 -1.30 -24.07
N LEU A 694 -7.77 -0.85 -23.61
CA LEU A 694 -7.99 0.50 -23.09
C LEU A 694 -8.20 0.46 -21.57
N GLN A 695 -7.28 1.05 -20.82
CA GLN A 695 -7.42 1.27 -19.39
C GLN A 695 -8.18 2.58 -19.13
N LEU A 696 -9.15 2.56 -18.21
CA LEU A 696 -9.82 3.74 -17.65
C LEU A 696 -9.52 3.83 -16.15
N LEU A 697 -9.21 5.01 -15.64
CA LEU A 697 -8.55 5.20 -14.34
C LEU A 697 -9.40 5.88 -13.28
N SER A 698 -10.43 6.63 -13.70
CA SER A 698 -11.09 7.57 -12.80
C SER A 698 -11.78 6.88 -11.60
N VAL A 699 -12.26 5.65 -11.79
CA VAL A 699 -12.87 4.82 -10.74
C VAL A 699 -11.84 4.45 -9.67
N ASP A 700 -10.67 3.91 -10.04
CA ASP A 700 -9.57 3.61 -9.12
C ASP A 700 -9.10 4.88 -8.39
N GLN A 701 -8.85 5.98 -9.10
CA GLN A 701 -8.41 7.23 -8.50
C GLN A 701 -9.40 7.77 -7.46
N THR A 702 -10.70 7.68 -7.76
CA THR A 702 -11.77 8.05 -6.83
C THR A 702 -11.81 7.08 -5.64
N GLY A 703 -11.69 5.78 -5.89
CA GLY A 703 -11.63 4.74 -4.87
C GLY A 703 -10.43 4.95 -3.94
N HIS A 704 -9.29 5.36 -4.48
CA HIS A 704 -8.10 5.69 -3.73
C HIS A 704 -8.26 6.94 -2.89
N ALA A 705 -8.96 7.97 -3.35
CA ALA A 705 -9.09 9.25 -2.63
C ALA A 705 -10.26 9.29 -1.65
N ARG A 706 -11.36 8.60 -1.96
CA ARG A 706 -12.65 8.70 -1.25
C ARG A 706 -13.10 7.39 -0.63
N GLY A 707 -12.53 6.27 -1.06
CA GLY A 707 -12.93 4.92 -0.69
C GLY A 707 -14.13 4.41 -1.50
N SER A 708 -14.19 3.10 -1.70
CA SER A 708 -15.19 2.42 -2.54
C SER A 708 -16.60 2.31 -1.96
N TYR A 709 -16.83 2.88 -0.77
CA TYR A 709 -18.13 2.93 -0.10
C TYR A 709 -18.78 4.31 -0.19
N ASN A 710 -18.12 5.27 -0.84
CA ASN A 710 -18.64 6.62 -1.05
C ASN A 710 -19.55 6.65 -2.29
N ARG A 711 -20.59 7.49 -2.26
CA ARG A 711 -21.46 7.73 -3.43
C ARG A 711 -20.67 8.22 -4.64
N GLU A 712 -19.65 9.05 -4.43
CA GLU A 712 -18.80 9.57 -5.52
C GLU A 712 -18.10 8.44 -6.32
N TYR A 713 -17.83 7.29 -5.70
CA TYR A 713 -17.27 6.12 -6.39
C TYR A 713 -18.30 5.48 -7.33
N LEU A 714 -19.58 5.40 -6.92
CA LEU A 714 -20.68 4.95 -7.78
C LEU A 714 -20.92 5.96 -8.91
N ASP A 715 -20.98 7.25 -8.59
CA ASP A 715 -21.18 8.31 -9.59
C ASP A 715 -20.07 8.25 -10.65
N LYS A 716 -18.84 7.90 -10.25
CA LYS A 716 -17.73 7.74 -11.20
C LYS A 716 -17.89 6.52 -12.09
N ILE A 717 -18.36 5.39 -11.57
CA ILE A 717 -18.73 4.22 -12.39
C ILE A 717 -19.83 4.60 -13.41
N GLU A 718 -20.86 5.35 -12.99
CA GLU A 718 -21.94 5.82 -13.87
C GLU A 718 -21.44 6.79 -14.96
N ILE A 719 -20.42 7.61 -14.66
CA ILE A 719 -19.74 8.45 -15.67
C ILE A 719 -18.93 7.59 -16.64
N THR A 720 -18.17 6.63 -16.13
CA THR A 720 -17.36 5.72 -16.95
C THR A 720 -18.22 4.89 -17.90
N ASP A 721 -19.40 4.45 -17.49
CA ASP A 721 -20.38 3.77 -18.37
C ASP A 721 -20.72 4.60 -19.62
N ARG A 722 -21.05 5.90 -19.44
CA ARG A 722 -21.33 6.81 -20.56
C ARG A 722 -20.11 7.05 -21.45
N ILE A 723 -18.91 7.16 -20.85
CA ILE A 723 -17.66 7.32 -21.61
C ILE A 723 -17.39 6.09 -22.48
N ILE A 724 -17.68 4.89 -21.97
CA ILE A 724 -17.57 3.64 -22.70
C ILE A 724 -18.60 3.60 -23.84
N GLU A 725 -19.87 3.95 -23.57
CA GLU A 725 -20.93 4.05 -24.58
C GLU A 725 -20.52 4.99 -25.74
N ASP A 726 -20.02 6.19 -25.42
CA ASP A 726 -19.57 7.17 -26.41
C ASP A 726 -18.40 6.67 -27.27
N PHE A 727 -17.46 5.94 -26.65
CA PHE A 727 -16.32 5.36 -27.35
C PHE A 727 -16.72 4.20 -28.25
N VAL A 728 -17.55 3.28 -27.76
CA VAL A 728 -18.03 2.13 -28.53
C VAL A 728 -18.93 2.59 -29.66
N GLY A 729 -19.87 3.51 -29.42
CA GLY A 729 -20.71 4.08 -30.47
C GLY A 729 -19.91 4.85 -31.53
N TRP A 730 -18.77 5.46 -31.17
CA TRP A 730 -17.83 5.98 -32.16
C TRP A 730 -17.17 4.86 -32.96
N CYS A 731 -16.73 3.78 -32.32
CA CYS A 731 -16.16 2.62 -33.01
C CYS A 731 -17.15 1.99 -34.00
N GLU A 732 -18.44 1.89 -33.64
CA GLU A 732 -19.50 1.41 -34.53
C GLU A 732 -19.65 2.29 -35.77
N ARG A 733 -19.70 3.62 -35.60
CA ARG A 733 -19.84 4.57 -36.73
C ARG A 733 -18.67 4.53 -37.70
N GLU A 734 -17.47 4.21 -37.21
CA GLU A 734 -16.25 4.12 -38.02
C GLU A 734 -16.02 2.69 -38.55
N GLY A 735 -16.93 1.74 -38.29
CA GLY A 735 -16.85 0.35 -38.75
C GLY A 735 -15.86 -0.53 -37.97
N TYR A 736 -15.33 -0.06 -36.86
CA TYR A 736 -14.37 -0.82 -36.06
C TYR A 736 -15.00 -1.98 -35.28
N MET A 737 -16.33 -1.94 -35.10
CA MET A 737 -17.10 -3.00 -34.45
C MET A 737 -17.58 -4.10 -35.42
N ASP A 738 -17.35 -3.93 -36.73
CA ASP A 738 -17.65 -4.96 -37.73
C ASP A 738 -16.75 -6.17 -37.50
N ASP A 739 -17.35 -7.31 -37.16
CA ASP A 739 -16.64 -8.53 -36.79
C ASP A 739 -15.66 -8.36 -35.60
N ALA A 740 -16.12 -7.62 -34.57
CA ALA A 740 -15.36 -7.40 -33.36
C ALA A 740 -15.96 -8.11 -32.12
N THR A 741 -15.12 -8.33 -31.12
CA THR A 741 -15.52 -8.69 -29.75
C THR A 741 -15.16 -7.56 -28.80
N LEU A 742 -16.13 -7.10 -28.01
CA LEU A 742 -15.95 -6.19 -26.90
C LEU A 742 -15.78 -6.97 -25.60
N VAL A 743 -14.80 -6.59 -24.78
CA VAL A 743 -14.54 -7.15 -23.46
C VAL A 743 -14.56 -6.03 -22.43
N ILE A 744 -15.40 -6.14 -21.39
CA ILE A 744 -15.38 -5.24 -20.23
C ILE A 744 -14.82 -6.00 -19.04
N SER A 745 -13.74 -5.49 -18.44
CA SER A 745 -13.18 -6.10 -17.23
C SER A 745 -12.58 -5.09 -16.26
N SER A 746 -11.95 -5.59 -15.21
CA SER A 746 -11.14 -4.83 -14.26
C SER A 746 -9.93 -5.66 -13.85
N ASP A 747 -8.87 -5.00 -13.44
CA ASP A 747 -7.63 -5.61 -12.98
C ASP A 747 -7.73 -6.06 -11.52
N HIS A 748 -8.29 -5.23 -10.63
CA HIS A 748 -8.61 -5.55 -9.25
C HIS A 748 -9.82 -4.77 -8.75
N GLY A 749 -10.44 -5.25 -7.66
CA GLY A 749 -11.42 -4.45 -6.94
C GLY A 749 -10.78 -3.40 -6.02
N GLN A 750 -11.57 -2.87 -5.10
CA GLN A 750 -11.13 -1.88 -4.12
C GLN A 750 -11.56 -2.28 -2.70
N GLY A 751 -10.58 -2.30 -1.80
CA GLY A 751 -10.68 -2.53 -0.37
C GLY A 751 -11.56 -1.54 0.37
N ILE A 752 -11.74 -1.80 1.67
CA ILE A 752 -12.40 -0.87 2.59
C ILE A 752 -11.41 0.26 2.91
N GLY A 753 -11.85 1.53 2.86
CA GLY A 753 -11.01 2.68 3.20
C GLY A 753 -10.41 3.38 1.97
N ILE A 754 -9.50 4.32 2.24
CA ILE A 754 -8.79 5.14 1.25
C ILE A 754 -7.49 4.40 0.91
N GLY A 755 -7.09 4.36 -0.36
CA GLY A 755 -5.87 3.69 -0.78
C GLY A 755 -5.95 2.16 -0.94
N GLY A 756 -7.07 1.52 -0.61
CA GLY A 756 -7.06 0.08 -0.33
C GLY A 756 -7.10 -0.86 -1.54
N HIS A 757 -5.98 -1.37 -2.01
CA HIS A 757 -5.90 -2.65 -2.76
C HIS A 757 -4.56 -3.38 -2.51
N GLY A 758 -4.33 -4.53 -3.14
CA GLY A 758 -3.08 -5.30 -3.01
C GLY A 758 -3.11 -6.51 -2.06
N HIS A 759 -4.14 -6.67 -1.21
CA HIS A 759 -4.23 -7.74 -0.20
C HIS A 759 -5.34 -8.75 -0.46
N LEU A 760 -6.00 -8.71 -1.62
CA LEU A 760 -7.00 -9.71 -2.00
C LEU A 760 -8.13 -9.85 -0.94
N THR A 761 -8.48 -8.75 -0.26
CA THR A 761 -9.69 -8.71 0.57
C THR A 761 -10.92 -9.03 -0.29
N GLU A 762 -12.03 -9.41 0.33
CA GLU A 762 -13.21 -9.86 -0.44
C GLU A 762 -13.70 -8.81 -1.46
N SER A 763 -13.54 -7.52 -1.15
CA SER A 763 -13.87 -6.42 -2.06
C SER A 763 -12.81 -6.13 -3.12
N GLU A 764 -11.57 -6.57 -2.93
CA GLU A 764 -10.49 -6.47 -3.94
C GLU A 764 -10.48 -7.68 -4.87
N ARG A 765 -10.93 -8.83 -4.38
CA ARG A 765 -10.77 -10.13 -5.04
C ARG A 765 -11.59 -10.26 -6.32
N ARG A 766 -12.80 -9.73 -6.35
CA ARG A 766 -13.77 -9.97 -7.44
C ARG A 766 -13.83 -8.77 -8.39
N VAL A 767 -13.64 -9.05 -9.67
CA VAL A 767 -13.64 -8.05 -10.74
C VAL A 767 -14.77 -8.33 -11.75
N PRO A 768 -15.33 -7.31 -12.41
CA PRO A 768 -16.23 -7.52 -13.54
C PRO A 768 -15.50 -8.20 -14.70
N CYS A 769 -16.23 -9.04 -15.46
CA CYS A 769 -15.74 -9.63 -16.69
C CYS A 769 -16.91 -10.02 -17.59
N ILE A 770 -17.02 -9.37 -18.74
CA ILE A 770 -18.12 -9.49 -19.70
C ILE A 770 -17.52 -9.54 -21.10
N PHE A 771 -17.97 -10.48 -21.91
CA PHE A 771 -17.62 -10.59 -23.33
C PHE A 771 -18.89 -10.40 -24.17
N GLN A 772 -18.82 -9.67 -25.28
CA GLN A 772 -19.93 -9.48 -26.22
C GLN A 772 -19.39 -9.35 -27.65
N GLY A 773 -20.09 -9.90 -28.65
CA GLY A 773 -19.72 -9.79 -30.06
C GLY A 773 -19.48 -11.13 -30.76
N THR A 774 -18.71 -11.14 -31.85
CA THR A 774 -18.44 -12.37 -32.62
C THR A 774 -17.73 -13.42 -31.78
N GLY A 775 -18.09 -14.70 -31.92
CA GLY A 775 -17.48 -15.81 -31.16
C GLY A 775 -17.93 -15.92 -29.70
N VAL A 776 -18.85 -15.07 -29.24
CA VAL A 776 -19.35 -15.07 -27.86
C VAL A 776 -20.82 -15.50 -27.80
N GLN A 777 -21.16 -16.33 -26.82
CA GLN A 777 -22.53 -16.77 -26.60
C GLN A 777 -23.37 -15.63 -26.00
N LYS A 778 -24.56 -15.39 -26.57
CA LYS A 778 -25.49 -14.35 -26.10
C LYS A 778 -26.27 -14.80 -24.87
N GLY A 779 -26.45 -13.89 -23.90
CA GLY A 779 -27.27 -14.06 -22.70
C GLY A 779 -26.76 -15.12 -21.72
N ARG A 780 -25.48 -15.51 -21.81
CA ARG A 780 -24.91 -16.56 -20.97
C ARG A 780 -24.40 -15.97 -19.65
N VAL A 781 -24.69 -16.64 -18.53
CA VAL A 781 -24.15 -16.25 -17.22
C VAL A 781 -23.38 -17.41 -16.62
N VAL A 782 -22.09 -17.20 -16.34
CA VAL A 782 -21.20 -18.20 -15.76
C VAL A 782 -21.00 -17.88 -14.28
N GLY A 783 -21.47 -18.80 -13.42
CA GLY A 783 -21.35 -18.73 -11.96
C GLY A 783 -20.07 -19.32 -11.39
N GLU A 784 -19.31 -20.05 -12.21
CA GLU A 784 -18.08 -20.71 -11.81
C GLU A 784 -16.96 -19.71 -11.55
N THR A 785 -16.07 -20.07 -10.61
CA THR A 785 -14.89 -19.27 -10.32
C THR A 785 -13.95 -19.28 -11.52
N ARG A 786 -13.66 -18.10 -12.05
CA ARG A 786 -12.65 -17.87 -13.11
C ARG A 786 -11.56 -16.95 -12.60
N HIS A 787 -10.44 -16.92 -13.28
CA HIS A 787 -9.27 -16.13 -12.89
C HIS A 787 -8.85 -15.15 -13.98
N LEU A 788 -8.26 -14.04 -13.57
CA LEU A 788 -7.76 -13.03 -14.50
C LEU A 788 -6.74 -13.59 -15.51
N THR A 789 -6.02 -14.66 -15.14
CA THR A 789 -5.13 -15.41 -16.02
C THR A 789 -5.85 -16.06 -17.21
N ASP A 790 -7.16 -16.28 -17.12
CA ASP A 790 -7.98 -16.84 -18.19
C ASP A 790 -8.26 -15.83 -19.32
N VAL A 791 -7.97 -14.53 -19.12
CA VAL A 791 -8.24 -13.48 -20.11
C VAL A 791 -7.31 -13.61 -21.33
N ALA A 792 -5.98 -13.61 -21.15
CA ALA A 792 -5.02 -13.74 -22.26
C ALA A 792 -5.29 -14.91 -23.24
N PRO A 793 -5.47 -16.16 -22.78
CA PRO A 793 -5.77 -17.28 -23.69
C PRO A 793 -7.10 -17.08 -24.42
N THR A 794 -8.10 -16.48 -23.77
CA THR A 794 -9.40 -16.19 -24.40
C THR A 794 -9.30 -15.09 -25.47
N LEU A 795 -8.56 -14.01 -25.21
CA LEU A 795 -8.33 -12.95 -26.21
C LEU A 795 -7.65 -13.50 -27.47
N LEU A 796 -6.67 -14.38 -27.29
CA LEU A 796 -5.96 -15.00 -28.40
C LEU A 796 -6.80 -16.07 -29.11
N HIS A 797 -7.64 -16.81 -28.41
CA HIS A 797 -8.61 -17.72 -29.04
C HIS A 797 -9.50 -16.96 -30.04
N LEU A 798 -10.07 -15.83 -29.62
CA LEU A 798 -10.94 -15.01 -30.47
C LEU A 798 -10.23 -14.57 -31.75
N LEU A 799 -8.92 -14.28 -31.66
CA LEU A 799 -8.07 -13.90 -32.79
C LEU A 799 -7.47 -15.10 -33.55
N GLY A 800 -7.82 -16.34 -33.19
CA GLY A 800 -7.35 -17.57 -33.84
C GLY A 800 -5.87 -17.86 -33.58
N LYS A 801 -5.37 -17.50 -32.40
CA LYS A 801 -3.97 -17.65 -31.99
C LYS A 801 -3.84 -18.61 -30.82
N ARG A 802 -2.64 -19.18 -30.69
CA ARG A 802 -2.28 -20.01 -29.54
C ARG A 802 -2.19 -19.15 -28.27
N PRO A 803 -2.43 -19.70 -27.07
CA PRO A 803 -2.13 -19.00 -25.83
C PRO A 803 -0.61 -18.75 -25.67
N PRO A 804 -0.20 -17.80 -24.80
CA PRO A 804 1.21 -17.59 -24.48
C PRO A 804 1.81 -18.86 -23.84
N VAL A 805 3.09 -19.15 -24.12
CA VAL A 805 3.73 -20.44 -23.74
C VAL A 805 3.58 -20.78 -22.25
N GLN A 806 3.69 -19.77 -21.38
CA GLN A 806 3.64 -19.95 -19.92
C GLN A 806 2.26 -19.65 -19.32
N SER A 807 1.22 -19.52 -20.15
CA SER A 807 -0.14 -19.29 -19.69
C SER A 807 -0.66 -20.51 -18.93
N VAL A 808 -1.25 -20.25 -17.76
CA VAL A 808 -1.93 -21.23 -16.91
C VAL A 808 -3.45 -21.07 -16.95
N GLY A 809 -3.92 -20.01 -17.60
CA GLY A 809 -5.34 -19.69 -17.72
C GLY A 809 -6.05 -20.56 -18.74
N ARG A 810 -7.33 -20.84 -18.46
CA ARG A 810 -8.23 -21.56 -19.36
C ARG A 810 -8.76 -20.61 -20.41
N ASP A 811 -9.13 -21.18 -21.55
CA ASP A 811 -9.98 -20.48 -22.50
C ASP A 811 -11.42 -20.43 -21.96
N LEU A 812 -11.93 -19.22 -21.75
CA LEU A 812 -13.25 -18.99 -21.16
C LEU A 812 -14.41 -19.28 -22.13
N LEU A 813 -14.14 -19.32 -23.44
CA LEU A 813 -15.15 -19.49 -24.49
C LEU A 813 -15.18 -20.90 -25.07
N ASP A 814 -14.20 -21.75 -24.74
CA ASP A 814 -14.18 -23.15 -25.14
C ASP A 814 -15.30 -23.94 -24.45
N SER A 815 -16.30 -24.35 -25.23
CA SER A 815 -17.43 -25.17 -24.77
C SER A 815 -17.04 -26.53 -24.16
N THR A 816 -15.83 -27.04 -24.42
CA THR A 816 -15.32 -28.26 -23.76
C THR A 816 -14.91 -28.01 -22.31
N ASN A 817 -14.66 -26.75 -21.91
CA ASN A 817 -14.40 -26.36 -20.53
C ASN A 817 -15.67 -26.27 -19.66
N ASP A 818 -16.85 -26.30 -20.27
CA ASP A 818 -18.15 -26.27 -19.57
C ASP A 818 -18.72 -27.67 -19.31
N ALA A 819 -18.16 -28.69 -19.94
CA ALA A 819 -18.50 -30.08 -19.68
C ALA A 819 -17.74 -30.60 -18.44
N GLU A 820 -18.04 -30.06 -17.26
CA GLU A 820 -17.62 -30.65 -15.98
C GLU A 820 -18.51 -31.83 -15.54
N VAL A 821 -19.32 -32.41 -16.43
CA VAL A 821 -19.81 -33.79 -16.29
C VAL A 821 -18.81 -34.69 -17.01
N SER A 822 -17.75 -35.10 -16.31
CA SER A 822 -16.81 -36.08 -16.86
C SER A 822 -17.38 -37.51 -16.81
N ASP A 823 -17.18 -38.26 -17.89
CA ASP A 823 -17.32 -39.73 -18.01
C ASP A 823 -16.38 -40.54 -17.08
N GLY A 824 -15.81 -39.93 -16.03
CA GLY A 824 -14.93 -40.60 -15.08
C GLY A 824 -15.69 -41.48 -14.08
N PRO A 825 -15.05 -42.50 -13.46
CA PRO A 825 -15.73 -43.39 -12.53
C PRO A 825 -16.13 -42.70 -11.22
N VAL A 826 -17.04 -43.32 -10.47
CA VAL A 826 -17.31 -42.95 -9.06
C VAL A 826 -16.38 -43.77 -8.16
N ALA A 827 -15.46 -43.11 -7.47
CA ALA A 827 -14.49 -43.78 -6.62
C ALA A 827 -15.02 -44.03 -5.20
N VAL A 828 -15.01 -45.26 -4.72
CA VAL A 828 -15.34 -45.59 -3.32
C VAL A 828 -14.05 -45.79 -2.53
N LEU A 829 -13.77 -44.89 -1.60
CA LEU A 829 -12.52 -44.81 -0.85
C LEU A 829 -12.69 -45.52 0.50
N ILE A 830 -11.96 -46.62 0.71
CA ILE A 830 -12.04 -47.44 1.92
C ILE A 830 -10.65 -47.61 2.53
N PRO A 831 -10.25 -46.73 3.46
CA PRO A 831 -9.11 -46.97 4.33
C PRO A 831 -9.34 -48.17 5.24
N ALA A 832 -8.34 -49.03 5.39
CA ALA A 832 -8.40 -50.25 6.20
C ALA A 832 -7.10 -50.48 6.98
N PHE A 833 -7.22 -50.90 8.24
CA PHE A 833 -6.08 -51.35 9.06
C PHE A 833 -6.53 -52.47 10.02
N ASN A 834 -6.07 -53.70 9.77
CA ASN A 834 -6.49 -54.91 10.47
C ASN A 834 -8.02 -55.16 10.40
N GLU A 835 -8.58 -55.04 9.19
CA GLU A 835 -10.02 -55.13 8.93
C GLU A 835 -10.40 -56.35 8.05
N ALA A 836 -9.53 -57.36 7.96
CA ALA A 836 -9.75 -58.57 7.15
C ALA A 836 -11.09 -59.28 7.47
N ALA A 837 -11.53 -59.22 8.72
CA ALA A 837 -12.78 -59.83 9.17
C ALA A 837 -14.05 -59.03 8.83
N ASN A 838 -13.93 -57.73 8.53
CA ASN A 838 -15.05 -56.81 8.29
C ASN A 838 -15.23 -56.51 6.79
N LEU A 839 -14.14 -56.46 6.03
CA LEU A 839 -14.14 -56.17 4.59
C LEU A 839 -15.14 -57.01 3.76
N PRO A 840 -15.30 -58.33 3.96
CA PRO A 840 -16.26 -59.10 3.16
C PRO A 840 -17.70 -58.58 3.27
N GLY A 841 -18.13 -58.20 4.48
CA GLY A 841 -19.49 -57.70 4.71
C GLY A 841 -19.69 -56.25 4.24
N THR A 842 -18.64 -55.42 4.28
CA THR A 842 -18.67 -54.06 3.76
C THR A 842 -18.68 -54.07 2.23
N LEU A 843 -17.73 -54.79 1.60
CA LEU A 843 -17.58 -54.81 0.14
C LEU A 843 -18.76 -55.47 -0.58
N SER A 844 -19.37 -56.51 0.01
CA SER A 844 -20.54 -57.18 -0.59
C SER A 844 -21.80 -56.31 -0.67
N ARG A 845 -21.83 -55.18 0.05
CA ARG A 845 -22.98 -54.26 0.12
C ARG A 845 -22.79 -53.01 -0.73
N VAL A 846 -21.65 -52.83 -1.39
CA VAL A 846 -21.40 -51.69 -2.28
C VAL A 846 -22.38 -51.77 -3.46
N PRO A 847 -23.16 -50.71 -3.76
CA PRO A 847 -24.28 -50.75 -4.69
C PRO A 847 -23.82 -50.63 -6.15
N ARG A 848 -23.00 -51.59 -6.61
CA ARG A 848 -22.38 -51.63 -7.95
C ARG A 848 -23.39 -51.61 -9.10
N THR A 849 -24.62 -52.06 -8.86
CA THR A 849 -25.70 -52.08 -9.84
C THR A 849 -26.51 -50.78 -9.89
N GLU A 850 -26.51 -49.99 -8.81
CA GLU A 850 -27.30 -48.75 -8.73
C GLU A 850 -26.46 -47.52 -9.12
N VAL A 851 -25.15 -47.58 -8.93
CA VAL A 851 -24.20 -46.51 -9.28
C VAL A 851 -23.33 -46.99 -10.45
N PRO A 852 -23.55 -46.50 -11.68
CA PRO A 852 -22.75 -46.86 -12.85
C PRO A 852 -21.29 -46.45 -12.69
N ASP A 853 -20.39 -47.27 -13.24
CA ASP A 853 -18.93 -47.07 -13.26
C ASP A 853 -18.33 -46.79 -11.87
N LEU A 854 -18.79 -47.56 -10.87
CA LEU A 854 -18.28 -47.50 -9.50
C LEU A 854 -16.98 -48.31 -9.37
N HIS A 855 -15.93 -47.66 -8.87
CA HIS A 855 -14.59 -48.22 -8.69
C HIS A 855 -14.19 -48.21 -7.21
N VAL A 856 -13.94 -49.38 -6.61
CA VAL A 856 -13.58 -49.48 -5.19
C VAL A 856 -12.07 -49.44 -5.00
N ILE A 857 -11.63 -48.48 -4.17
CA ILE A 857 -10.24 -48.27 -3.79
C ILE A 857 -10.11 -48.60 -2.30
N VAL A 858 -9.43 -49.70 -1.98
CA VAL A 858 -9.06 -50.05 -0.61
C VAL A 858 -7.62 -49.65 -0.34
N VAL A 859 -7.39 -48.88 0.72
CA VAL A 859 -6.03 -48.53 1.18
C VAL A 859 -5.73 -49.29 2.46
N ASP A 860 -4.90 -50.33 2.37
CA ASP A 860 -4.35 -51.05 3.51
C ASP A 860 -3.22 -50.23 4.14
N ASP A 861 -3.48 -49.62 5.30
CA ASP A 861 -2.52 -48.79 6.04
C ASP A 861 -1.52 -49.63 6.85
N GLY A 862 -0.87 -50.59 6.20
CA GLY A 862 0.17 -51.43 6.81
C GLY A 862 -0.35 -52.47 7.81
N SER A 863 -1.46 -53.13 7.50
CA SER A 863 -2.05 -54.19 8.35
C SER A 863 -1.09 -55.36 8.59
N SER A 864 -1.23 -55.97 9.77
CA SER A 864 -0.53 -57.20 10.19
C SER A 864 -1.33 -58.47 9.88
N ASP A 865 -2.60 -58.34 9.49
CA ASP A 865 -3.45 -59.45 9.04
C ASP A 865 -3.57 -59.49 7.50
N ASP A 866 -4.44 -60.36 6.99
CA ASP A 866 -4.68 -60.56 5.55
C ASP A 866 -5.56 -59.47 4.90
N THR A 867 -5.66 -58.26 5.46
CA THR A 867 -6.57 -57.18 5.00
C THR A 867 -6.45 -56.93 3.48
N ALA A 868 -5.25 -56.69 2.95
CA ALA A 868 -5.05 -56.47 1.52
C ALA A 868 -5.42 -57.68 0.65
N ALA A 869 -5.16 -58.91 1.13
CA ALA A 869 -5.49 -60.13 0.39
C ALA A 869 -7.01 -60.37 0.36
N VAL A 870 -7.69 -60.12 1.48
CA VAL A 870 -9.16 -60.18 1.56
C VAL A 870 -9.81 -59.11 0.69
N ALA A 871 -9.32 -57.86 0.72
CA ALA A 871 -9.84 -56.77 -0.12
C ALA A 871 -9.87 -57.15 -1.61
N ARG A 872 -8.77 -57.72 -2.13
CA ARG A 872 -8.68 -58.20 -3.52
C ARG A 872 -9.67 -59.33 -3.81
N ARG A 873 -9.75 -60.34 -2.92
CA ARG A 873 -10.67 -61.47 -3.08
C ARG A 873 -12.14 -61.06 -3.04
N CYS A 874 -12.46 -60.02 -2.27
CA CYS A 874 -13.80 -59.46 -2.15
C CYS A 874 -14.13 -58.43 -3.23
N GLY A 875 -13.30 -58.32 -4.27
CA GLY A 875 -13.60 -57.54 -5.46
C GLY A 875 -13.32 -56.04 -5.34
N ALA A 876 -12.35 -55.61 -4.53
CA ALA A 876 -11.81 -54.25 -4.64
C ALA A 876 -10.93 -54.15 -5.89
N GLU A 877 -11.24 -53.22 -6.79
CA GLU A 877 -10.52 -53.03 -8.05
C GLU A 877 -9.09 -52.54 -7.83
N THR A 878 -8.93 -51.59 -6.89
CA THR A 878 -7.61 -51.07 -6.53
C THR A 878 -7.34 -51.32 -5.05
N VAL A 879 -6.21 -51.96 -4.76
CA VAL A 879 -5.72 -52.15 -3.39
C VAL A 879 -4.31 -51.57 -3.26
N VAL A 880 -4.20 -50.47 -2.53
CA VAL A 880 -2.91 -49.80 -2.23
C VAL A 880 -2.49 -50.18 -0.81
N ARG A 881 -1.26 -50.68 -0.63
CA ARG A 881 -0.74 -51.07 0.68
C ARG A 881 0.41 -50.16 1.10
N HIS A 882 0.33 -49.58 2.30
CA HIS A 882 1.44 -48.89 2.94
C HIS A 882 2.39 -49.89 3.61
N GLU A 883 3.69 -49.57 3.67
CA GLU A 883 4.70 -50.42 4.32
C GLU A 883 4.50 -50.55 5.85
N ARG A 884 3.96 -49.50 6.48
CA ARG A 884 3.67 -49.42 7.91
C ARG A 884 2.42 -48.59 8.13
N ASN A 885 1.81 -48.70 9.31
CA ASN A 885 0.70 -47.83 9.71
C ASN A 885 1.13 -46.37 9.77
N ARG A 886 0.49 -45.54 8.95
CA ARG A 886 0.73 -44.09 8.88
C ARG A 886 -0.42 -43.29 9.48
N GLY A 887 -1.59 -43.90 9.66
CA GLY A 887 -2.80 -43.31 10.19
C GLY A 887 -3.89 -43.11 9.13
N LEU A 888 -5.13 -43.02 9.59
CA LEU A 888 -6.32 -42.93 8.76
C LEU A 888 -6.30 -41.74 7.78
N GLY A 889 -5.77 -40.60 8.19
CA GLY A 889 -5.63 -39.43 7.32
C GLY A 889 -4.62 -39.66 6.18
N ALA A 890 -3.52 -40.39 6.44
CA ALA A 890 -2.57 -40.77 5.39
C ALA A 890 -3.20 -41.75 4.39
N ALA A 891 -3.95 -42.75 4.89
CA ALA A 891 -4.65 -43.71 4.04
C ALA A 891 -5.72 -43.04 3.16
N LEU A 892 -6.52 -42.12 3.72
CA LEU A 892 -7.50 -41.36 2.94
C LEU A 892 -6.82 -40.42 1.92
N ARG A 893 -5.67 -39.83 2.25
CA ARG A 893 -4.90 -39.00 1.31
C ARG A 893 -4.43 -39.82 0.11
N THR A 894 -3.92 -41.02 0.34
CA THR A 894 -3.56 -41.96 -0.72
C THR A 894 -4.78 -42.34 -1.57
N ALA A 895 -5.94 -42.59 -0.94
CA ALA A 895 -7.17 -42.91 -1.66
C ALA A 895 -7.66 -41.75 -2.54
N LEU A 896 -7.68 -40.52 -2.02
CA LEU A 896 -8.04 -39.31 -2.77
C LEU A 896 -7.07 -39.04 -3.93
N HIS A 897 -5.76 -39.25 -3.71
CA HIS A 897 -4.77 -39.15 -4.77
C HIS A 897 -5.04 -40.16 -5.89
N THR A 898 -5.33 -41.41 -5.52
CA THR A 898 -5.66 -42.48 -6.48
C THR A 898 -6.93 -42.14 -7.26
N ALA A 899 -7.96 -41.61 -6.60
CA ALA A 899 -9.19 -41.14 -7.23
C ALA A 899 -8.95 -39.96 -8.20
N ARG A 900 -8.03 -39.07 -7.84
CA ARG A 900 -7.61 -37.96 -8.69
C ARG A 900 -6.87 -38.43 -9.94
N ASP A 901 -5.96 -39.41 -9.79
CA ASP A 901 -5.15 -39.94 -10.90
C ASP A 901 -6.02 -40.67 -11.95
N MET A 902 -7.10 -41.33 -11.52
CA MET A 902 -8.09 -41.93 -12.43
C MET A 902 -9.15 -40.96 -12.94
N ASN A 903 -9.01 -39.66 -12.63
CA ASN A 903 -9.93 -38.61 -13.03
C ASN A 903 -11.39 -38.89 -12.62
N ALA A 904 -11.60 -39.39 -11.39
CA ALA A 904 -12.93 -39.72 -10.88
C ALA A 904 -13.89 -38.52 -10.92
N ARG A 905 -15.15 -38.76 -11.35
CA ARG A 905 -16.19 -37.71 -11.42
C ARG A 905 -16.75 -37.35 -10.04
N ALA A 906 -16.73 -38.32 -9.13
CA ALA A 906 -17.10 -38.16 -7.73
C ALA A 906 -16.37 -39.22 -6.90
N ALA A 907 -16.23 -38.98 -5.60
CA ALA A 907 -15.69 -39.95 -4.67
C ALA A 907 -16.54 -40.03 -3.41
N VAL A 908 -16.67 -41.23 -2.85
CA VAL A 908 -17.36 -41.47 -1.59
C VAL A 908 -16.45 -42.23 -0.66
N TYR A 909 -16.21 -41.67 0.51
CA TYR A 909 -15.40 -42.26 1.56
C TYR A 909 -16.29 -42.89 2.64
N LEU A 910 -15.92 -44.11 3.04
CA LEU A 910 -16.48 -44.80 4.21
C LEU A 910 -15.40 -45.67 4.89
N ASP A 911 -15.59 -45.94 6.18
CA ASP A 911 -14.70 -46.81 6.95
C ASP A 911 -14.93 -48.30 6.64
N ALA A 912 -13.86 -49.11 6.72
CA ALA A 912 -13.91 -50.55 6.45
C ALA A 912 -14.63 -51.40 7.54
N ASP A 913 -14.97 -50.78 8.68
CA ASP A 913 -15.39 -51.45 9.92
C ASP A 913 -16.87 -51.84 10.00
N GLY A 914 -17.66 -51.46 8.98
CA GLY A 914 -19.08 -51.74 8.89
C GLY A 914 -19.98 -50.86 9.77
N GLU A 915 -19.48 -49.72 10.29
CA GLU A 915 -20.32 -48.75 11.00
C GLU A 915 -21.32 -48.03 10.07
N TYR A 916 -20.99 -47.93 8.78
CA TYR A 916 -21.81 -47.30 7.74
C TYR A 916 -22.37 -48.33 6.77
N ASP A 917 -23.58 -48.10 6.24
CA ASP A 917 -24.21 -48.98 5.26
C ASP A 917 -23.83 -48.57 3.83
N PRO A 918 -23.04 -49.36 3.07
CA PRO A 918 -22.56 -48.94 1.75
C PRO A 918 -23.68 -48.73 0.73
N VAL A 919 -24.86 -49.33 0.93
CA VAL A 919 -26.04 -49.11 0.07
C VAL A 919 -26.46 -47.63 0.05
N GLU A 920 -26.18 -46.87 1.11
CA GLU A 920 -26.52 -45.44 1.19
C GLU A 920 -25.55 -44.53 0.41
N ILE A 921 -24.55 -45.07 -0.30
CA ILE A 921 -23.62 -44.31 -1.17
C ILE A 921 -24.40 -43.42 -2.15
N SER A 922 -25.44 -43.96 -2.79
CA SER A 922 -26.30 -43.25 -3.74
C SER A 922 -26.96 -41.99 -3.12
N LEU A 923 -27.26 -42.02 -1.82
CA LEU A 923 -27.85 -40.87 -1.11
C LEU A 923 -26.88 -39.71 -0.98
N LEU A 924 -25.58 -39.98 -0.75
CA LEU A 924 -24.58 -38.92 -0.65
C LEU A 924 -24.23 -38.33 -2.02
N LEU A 925 -24.31 -39.14 -3.08
CA LEU A 925 -24.02 -38.70 -4.45
C LEU A 925 -25.12 -37.82 -5.04
N ALA A 926 -26.38 -38.00 -4.64
CA ALA A 926 -27.52 -37.30 -5.23
C ALA A 926 -27.41 -35.76 -5.25
N ASP A 927 -26.78 -35.14 -4.25
CA ASP A 927 -26.56 -33.69 -4.22
C ASP A 927 -25.35 -33.25 -5.06
N ILE A 928 -24.36 -34.12 -5.23
CA ILE A 928 -23.17 -33.87 -6.06
C ILE A 928 -23.55 -33.98 -7.54
N GLU A 929 -24.22 -35.05 -7.92
CA GLU A 929 -24.65 -35.31 -9.30
C GLU A 929 -25.64 -34.27 -9.80
N ALA A 930 -26.48 -33.73 -8.91
CA ALA A 930 -27.38 -32.63 -9.22
C ALA A 930 -26.73 -31.23 -9.16
N GLY A 931 -25.42 -31.15 -8.93
CA GLY A 931 -24.67 -29.89 -8.86
C GLY A 931 -25.06 -28.98 -7.69
N ARG A 932 -25.75 -29.50 -6.65
CA ARG A 932 -26.21 -28.75 -5.47
C ARG A 932 -25.14 -28.62 -4.39
N ALA A 933 -24.22 -29.58 -4.32
CA ALA A 933 -23.12 -29.57 -3.35
C ALA A 933 -21.82 -30.09 -3.99
N ASP A 934 -20.69 -29.57 -3.53
CA ASP A 934 -19.36 -30.07 -3.87
C ASP A 934 -18.85 -31.06 -2.80
N TYR A 935 -19.45 -30.99 -1.59
CA TYR A 935 -19.08 -31.80 -0.44
C TYR A 935 -20.30 -32.23 0.38
N VAL A 936 -20.48 -33.52 0.63
CA VAL A 936 -21.67 -34.03 1.34
C VAL A 936 -21.27 -34.80 2.59
N LEU A 937 -21.89 -34.46 3.72
CA LEU A 937 -21.69 -35.14 5.01
C LEU A 937 -22.89 -36.03 5.35
N GLY A 938 -22.62 -37.31 5.66
CA GLY A 938 -23.62 -38.20 6.23
C GLY A 938 -23.84 -37.91 7.71
N THR A 939 -25.03 -37.48 8.10
CA THR A 939 -25.41 -37.21 9.50
C THR A 939 -26.05 -38.44 10.16
N ARG A 940 -25.56 -38.85 11.33
CA ARG A 940 -26.04 -40.06 12.05
C ARG A 940 -27.42 -39.87 12.70
N GLY A 941 -28.44 -39.57 11.89
CA GLY A 941 -29.76 -39.13 12.33
C GLY A 941 -30.86 -40.20 12.27
N ARG A 942 -30.78 -41.21 11.39
CA ARG A 942 -31.88 -42.17 11.16
C ARG A 942 -31.82 -43.44 12.04
N GLY A 943 -30.69 -43.74 12.67
CA GLY A 943 -30.51 -44.92 13.53
C GLY A 943 -30.43 -44.63 15.04
N GLY A 944 -30.55 -43.36 15.46
CA GLY A 944 -30.31 -42.95 16.84
C GLY A 944 -28.85 -43.08 17.28
N SER A 945 -28.54 -42.59 18.49
CA SER A 945 -27.23 -42.78 19.15
C SER A 945 -27.22 -44.05 20.03
N GLU A 946 -28.21 -44.92 19.87
CA GLU A 946 -28.40 -46.11 20.69
C GLU A 946 -27.18 -47.04 20.56
N GLY A 947 -26.52 -47.27 21.70
CA GLY A 947 -25.31 -48.09 21.79
C GLY A 947 -23.97 -47.34 21.67
N GLN A 948 -23.95 -46.03 21.42
CA GLN A 948 -22.72 -45.23 21.57
C GLN A 948 -22.37 -45.05 23.06
N ARG A 949 -21.09 -45.26 23.43
CA ARG A 949 -20.63 -44.95 24.80
C ARG A 949 -20.86 -43.46 25.08
N ILE A 950 -21.45 -43.13 26.23
CA ILE A 950 -21.83 -41.76 26.64
C ILE A 950 -20.67 -40.77 26.46
N GLY A 951 -19.44 -41.16 26.82
CA GLY A 951 -18.25 -40.32 26.62
C GLY A 951 -17.94 -39.99 25.14
N ARG A 952 -18.15 -40.93 24.21
CA ARG A 952 -17.96 -40.70 22.76
C ARG A 952 -19.07 -39.83 22.19
N TYR A 953 -20.30 -40.01 22.66
CA TYR A 953 -21.43 -39.15 22.31
C TYR A 953 -21.18 -37.70 22.73
N LEU A 954 -20.76 -37.47 23.98
CA LEU A 954 -20.46 -36.14 24.50
C LEU A 954 -19.27 -35.51 23.77
N GLY A 955 -18.19 -36.28 23.54
CA GLY A 955 -17.04 -35.83 22.75
C GLY A 955 -17.42 -35.39 21.34
N ASN A 956 -18.23 -36.17 20.62
CA ASN A 956 -18.70 -35.81 19.28
C ASN A 956 -19.49 -34.50 19.27
N ARG A 957 -20.33 -34.26 20.29
CA ARG A 957 -21.09 -33.00 20.42
C ARG A 957 -20.16 -31.81 20.69
N VAL A 958 -19.17 -31.98 21.56
CA VAL A 958 -18.17 -30.93 21.85
C VAL A 958 -17.37 -30.59 20.59
N PHE A 959 -16.82 -31.59 19.89
CA PHE A 959 -16.05 -31.33 18.66
C PHE A 959 -16.91 -30.79 17.52
N THR A 960 -18.18 -31.19 17.41
CA THR A 960 -19.10 -30.59 16.44
C THR A 960 -19.44 -29.14 16.81
N ALA A 961 -19.58 -28.81 18.09
CA ALA A 961 -19.75 -27.43 18.52
C ALA A 961 -18.52 -26.57 18.22
N LEU A 962 -17.31 -27.09 18.47
CA LEU A 962 -16.06 -26.44 18.08
C LEU A 962 -15.96 -26.26 16.56
N LEU A 963 -16.34 -27.27 15.78
CA LEU A 963 -16.35 -27.20 14.32
C LEU A 963 -17.38 -26.17 13.82
N ASN A 964 -18.54 -26.05 14.47
CA ASN A 964 -19.55 -25.04 14.13
C ASN A 964 -19.06 -23.62 14.39
N LEU A 965 -18.37 -23.42 15.52
CA LEU A 965 -17.72 -22.15 15.82
C LEU A 965 -16.67 -21.82 14.76
N ALA A 966 -15.88 -22.82 14.38
CA ALA A 966 -14.79 -22.71 13.42
C ALA A 966 -15.24 -22.43 11.99
N ALA A 967 -16.25 -23.16 11.52
CA ALA A 967 -16.77 -23.07 10.17
C ALA A 967 -17.76 -21.90 9.97
N GLY A 968 -18.12 -21.19 11.05
CA GLY A 968 -19.11 -20.11 11.02
C GLY A 968 -20.52 -20.56 10.58
N ARG A 969 -20.80 -21.86 10.56
CA ARG A 969 -22.07 -22.45 10.09
C ARG A 969 -22.50 -23.60 10.99
N ARG A 970 -23.79 -23.94 10.92
CA ARG A 970 -24.35 -25.08 11.65
C ARG A 970 -24.11 -26.37 10.87
N ILE A 971 -23.40 -27.30 11.48
CA ILE A 971 -23.15 -28.68 11.07
C ILE A 971 -23.76 -29.57 12.15
N ARG A 972 -24.55 -30.57 11.73
CA ARG A 972 -25.26 -31.48 12.64
C ARG A 972 -24.34 -32.57 13.15
N ASP A 973 -23.42 -33.05 12.31
CA ASP A 973 -22.48 -34.12 12.66
C ASP A 973 -21.11 -33.93 12.01
N GLY A 974 -20.17 -33.30 12.72
CA GLY A 974 -18.84 -33.03 12.20
C GLY A 974 -17.88 -34.22 12.25
N GLN A 975 -18.26 -35.31 12.92
CA GLN A 975 -17.39 -36.46 13.23
C GLN A 975 -17.69 -37.70 12.40
N THR A 976 -18.56 -37.58 11.40
CA THR A 976 -18.93 -38.69 10.52
C THR A 976 -17.77 -39.12 9.61
N GLY A 977 -17.62 -40.42 9.41
CA GLY A 977 -16.73 -41.05 8.44
C GLY A 977 -17.39 -41.35 7.09
N PHE A 978 -18.63 -40.91 6.86
CA PHE A 978 -19.30 -41.11 5.57
C PHE A 978 -19.44 -39.78 4.83
N ARG A 979 -18.65 -39.60 3.77
CA ARG A 979 -18.46 -38.31 3.09
C ARG A 979 -18.40 -38.49 1.59
N ALA A 980 -18.95 -37.57 0.82
CA ALA A 980 -18.82 -37.57 -0.63
C ALA A 980 -18.22 -36.25 -1.15
N PHE A 981 -17.48 -36.35 -2.24
CA PHE A 981 -16.68 -35.30 -2.85
C PHE A 981 -17.00 -35.22 -4.34
N SER A 982 -17.29 -34.03 -4.85
CA SER A 982 -17.32 -33.78 -6.30
C SER A 982 -15.90 -33.84 -6.88
N ARG A 983 -15.77 -33.95 -8.22
CA ARG A 983 -14.49 -33.84 -8.92
C ARG A 983 -13.67 -32.63 -8.48
N ARG A 984 -14.31 -31.46 -8.39
CA ARG A 984 -13.69 -30.22 -7.90
C ARG A 984 -13.15 -30.38 -6.47
N ALA A 985 -13.94 -30.99 -5.57
CA ALA A 985 -13.50 -31.23 -4.20
C ALA A 985 -12.33 -32.23 -4.13
N ILE A 986 -12.31 -33.28 -4.97
CA ILE A 986 -11.19 -34.26 -5.04
C ILE A 986 -9.89 -33.56 -5.46
N GLN A 987 -9.95 -32.66 -6.44
CA GLN A 987 -8.76 -31.97 -6.96
C GLN A 987 -8.09 -31.05 -5.94
N VAL A 988 -8.88 -30.44 -5.05
CA VAL A 988 -8.40 -29.43 -4.10
C VAL A 988 -8.31 -29.93 -2.66
N ALA A 989 -8.86 -31.10 -2.33
CA ALA A 989 -8.85 -31.65 -0.99
C ALA A 989 -7.42 -31.88 -0.48
N GLU A 990 -7.08 -31.24 0.65
CA GLU A 990 -5.79 -31.43 1.30
C GLU A 990 -6.00 -31.96 2.72
N ILE A 991 -5.41 -33.12 2.99
CA ILE A 991 -5.40 -33.71 4.34
C ILE A 991 -4.04 -33.39 4.94
N SER A 992 -3.95 -32.40 5.83
CA SER A 992 -2.68 -31.95 6.41
C SER A 992 -2.15 -32.84 7.55
N HIS A 993 -2.99 -33.71 8.12
CA HIS A 993 -2.65 -34.54 9.28
C HIS A 993 -2.87 -36.02 9.01
N ASP A 994 -1.87 -36.85 9.34
CA ASP A 994 -1.92 -38.29 9.09
C ASP A 994 -2.86 -39.03 10.07
N TYR A 995 -3.09 -38.50 11.27
CA TYR A 995 -3.88 -39.14 12.33
C TYR A 995 -5.36 -38.70 12.42
N ASN A 996 -5.68 -37.44 12.09
CA ASN A 996 -7.04 -36.90 12.15
C ASN A 996 -7.35 -36.07 10.91
N TYR A 997 -8.32 -36.51 10.09
CA TYR A 997 -8.71 -35.81 8.87
C TYR A 997 -10.08 -35.13 8.99
N ALA A 998 -11.00 -35.60 9.84
CA ALA A 998 -12.43 -35.31 9.71
C ALA A 998 -12.79 -33.83 9.81
N GLN A 999 -12.35 -33.14 10.88
CA GLN A 999 -12.60 -31.70 11.07
C GLN A 999 -11.75 -30.87 10.12
N VAL A 1000 -10.49 -31.28 9.94
CA VAL A 1000 -9.49 -30.55 9.16
C VAL A 1000 -9.91 -30.48 7.68
N LEU A 1001 -10.28 -31.62 7.09
CA LEU A 1001 -10.77 -31.71 5.72
C LEU A 1001 -12.06 -30.93 5.50
N THR A 1002 -12.97 -30.92 6.49
CA THR A 1002 -14.20 -30.13 6.40
C THR A 1002 -13.87 -28.64 6.37
N LEU A 1003 -12.97 -28.18 7.24
CA LEU A 1003 -12.55 -26.77 7.28
C LEU A 1003 -11.79 -26.38 6.00
N ASP A 1004 -10.89 -27.24 5.51
CA ASP A 1004 -10.15 -27.05 4.27
C ASP A 1004 -11.08 -26.82 3.07
N LEU A 1005 -12.02 -27.75 2.84
CA LEU A 1005 -12.95 -27.66 1.71
C LEU A 1005 -13.90 -26.46 1.83
N LEU A 1006 -14.41 -26.16 3.03
CA LEU A 1006 -15.26 -24.99 3.24
C LEU A 1006 -14.50 -23.67 2.99
N ARG A 1007 -13.21 -23.58 3.35
CA ARG A 1007 -12.36 -22.41 3.06
C ARG A 1007 -12.05 -22.25 1.59
N LYS A 1008 -11.86 -23.36 0.88
CA LYS A 1008 -11.71 -23.40 -0.58
C LYS A 1008 -13.02 -23.08 -1.31
N GLY A 1009 -14.09 -22.74 -0.58
CA GLY A 1009 -15.37 -22.27 -1.13
C GLY A 1009 -16.30 -23.39 -1.57
N MET A 1010 -16.05 -24.64 -1.18
CA MET A 1010 -16.88 -25.78 -1.57
C MET A 1010 -18.26 -25.71 -0.92
N ARG A 1011 -19.31 -25.94 -1.71
CA ARG A 1011 -20.70 -25.99 -1.22
C ARG A 1011 -20.92 -27.29 -0.47
N MET A 1012 -21.40 -27.19 0.77
CA MET A 1012 -21.62 -28.36 1.63
C MET A 1012 -23.10 -28.61 1.93
N SER A 1013 -23.55 -29.85 1.77
CA SER A 1013 -24.85 -30.36 2.22
C SER A 1013 -24.71 -31.50 3.24
N GLU A 1014 -25.82 -31.83 3.91
CA GLU A 1014 -25.89 -32.84 4.96
C GLU A 1014 -27.07 -33.79 4.69
N VAL A 1015 -26.80 -35.10 4.64
CA VAL A 1015 -27.81 -36.13 4.35
C VAL A 1015 -27.94 -37.08 5.55
N PRO A 1016 -29.15 -37.40 6.04
CA PRO A 1016 -29.33 -38.37 7.11
C PRO A 1016 -28.98 -39.80 6.67
N ILE A 1017 -28.09 -40.45 7.41
CA ILE A 1017 -27.61 -41.82 7.17
C ILE A 1017 -27.88 -42.75 8.36
N THR A 1018 -27.78 -44.06 8.10
CA THR A 1018 -27.85 -45.13 9.09
C THR A 1018 -26.46 -45.40 9.68
N TRP A 1019 -26.38 -45.47 11.02
CA TRP A 1019 -25.15 -45.83 11.74
C TRP A 1019 -25.38 -47.09 12.55
N ARG A 1020 -24.38 -47.99 12.56
CA ARG A 1020 -24.41 -49.26 13.29
C ARG A 1020 -23.22 -49.35 14.22
N ARG A 1021 -23.38 -50.06 15.34
CA ARG A 1021 -22.26 -50.31 16.26
C ARG A 1021 -21.28 -51.31 15.64
N ARG A 1022 -19.99 -50.95 15.60
CA ARG A 1022 -18.89 -51.85 15.23
C ARG A 1022 -18.96 -53.16 16.00
N ARG A 1023 -18.86 -54.30 15.29
CA ARG A 1023 -18.97 -55.65 15.87
C ARG A 1023 -17.62 -56.30 16.21
N ARG A 1024 -16.55 -55.96 15.49
CA ARG A 1024 -15.20 -56.57 15.62
C ARG A 1024 -14.11 -55.50 15.52
N GLY A 1025 -12.97 -55.71 16.18
CA GLY A 1025 -11.83 -54.79 16.20
C GLY A 1025 -11.91 -53.66 17.23
N ASN A 1026 -10.81 -52.91 17.39
CA ASN A 1026 -10.70 -51.79 18.35
C ASN A 1026 -10.74 -50.45 17.62
N SER A 1027 -11.45 -49.46 18.18
CA SER A 1027 -11.46 -48.09 17.65
C SER A 1027 -10.13 -47.39 17.96
N PHE A 1028 -9.60 -46.65 17.00
CA PHE A 1028 -8.41 -45.80 17.18
C PHE A 1028 -8.69 -44.53 18.02
N ILE A 1029 -9.96 -44.24 18.35
CA ILE A 1029 -10.37 -43.08 19.14
C ILE A 1029 -10.13 -43.37 20.64
N GLY A 1030 -8.95 -42.98 21.14
CA GLY A 1030 -8.55 -43.05 22.56
C GLY A 1030 -8.34 -41.68 23.21
N TRP A 1031 -7.83 -41.64 24.46
CA TRP A 1031 -7.58 -40.40 25.20
C TRP A 1031 -6.62 -39.44 24.49
N GLN A 1032 -5.63 -39.96 23.78
CA GLN A 1032 -4.68 -39.16 22.98
C GLN A 1032 -5.35 -38.42 21.81
N TYR A 1033 -6.46 -38.94 21.27
CA TYR A 1033 -7.24 -38.27 20.23
C TYR A 1033 -7.88 -36.98 20.78
N LEU A 1034 -8.38 -37.00 22.02
CA LEU A 1034 -9.01 -35.84 22.65
C LEU A 1034 -8.07 -34.64 22.82
N TRP A 1035 -6.77 -34.87 23.01
CA TRP A 1035 -5.78 -33.79 23.15
C TRP A 1035 -5.23 -33.29 21.80
N ARG A 1036 -5.08 -34.17 20.81
CA ARG A 1036 -4.50 -33.80 19.50
C ARG A 1036 -5.49 -33.08 18.58
N VAL A 1037 -6.78 -33.37 18.69
CA VAL A 1037 -7.82 -32.76 17.84
C VAL A 1037 -7.98 -31.26 18.06
N PRO A 1038 -8.08 -30.73 19.30
CA PRO A 1038 -8.13 -29.29 19.52
C PRO A 1038 -6.91 -28.56 18.97
N VAL A 1039 -5.71 -29.16 19.07
CA VAL A 1039 -4.47 -28.58 18.53
C VAL A 1039 -4.48 -28.58 16.99
N GLY A 1040 -4.93 -29.66 16.35
CA GLY A 1040 -5.10 -29.71 14.89
C GLY A 1040 -6.18 -28.76 14.38
N MET A 1041 -7.32 -28.66 15.08
CA MET A 1041 -8.38 -27.70 14.79
C MET A 1041 -7.93 -26.28 15.03
N ALA A 1042 -7.16 -25.99 16.10
CA ALA A 1042 -6.59 -24.67 16.35
C ALA A 1042 -5.61 -24.29 15.25
N ARG A 1043 -4.72 -25.20 14.84
CA ARG A 1043 -3.82 -25.00 13.71
C ARG A 1043 -4.59 -24.67 12.44
N GLU A 1044 -5.65 -25.42 12.13
CA GLU A 1044 -6.51 -25.07 11.01
C GLU A 1044 -7.20 -23.72 11.24
N LEU A 1045 -7.91 -23.51 12.33
CA LEU A 1045 -8.63 -22.26 12.65
C LEU A 1045 -7.79 -20.98 12.60
N TRP A 1046 -6.50 -21.13 12.85
CA TRP A 1046 -5.53 -20.06 12.92
C TRP A 1046 -4.82 -19.85 11.56
N THR A 1047 -4.94 -20.83 10.64
CA THR A 1047 -4.67 -20.72 9.19
C THR A 1047 -5.86 -20.20 8.37
N ALA A 1048 -7.02 -19.90 8.98
CA ALA A 1048 -8.19 -19.21 8.39
C ALA A 1048 -8.17 -17.72 8.76
#